data_AF-A0A968L474-F1
#
_entry.id   AF-A0A968L474-F1
#
_cell.length_a   1.000
_cell.length_b   1.000
_cell.length_c   1.000
_cell.angle_alpha   90.00
_cell.angle_beta   90.00
_cell.angle_gamma   90.00
#
_symmetry.space_group_name_H-M   'P 1'
#
loop_
_entity.id
_entity.type
_entity.pdbx_description
1 polymer ?
#
loop_
_entity_poly.entity_id
_entity_poly.type
_entity_poly.pdbx_seq_one_letter_code
_entity_poly.pdbx_strand_id
1 'polypeptide(L)'
;MEWHRAGTANRRVCHSRRRQGALDQAGQAEASGRSDATLRPGRRRRRGMTAAVTPWWNAMRLRREIVAGSGVIDDVQMSLFNAVQGTAGERPPYADASYYGEITHPSPNLVEFVARVAVRLGGRGRYTAAPALWRLDQAMGGGKSHAMIGLWHLAAHPVEFRATDIGGAAWATASRIIGGQLPADLDNPQVVVLSCDNMTAGRGDPSIDGPAATLYERFLWRLFGGDHSLFKRYQPHFADKSKIAEAIGAIGRPVLILVDEVLDYVRQLSLAEHGDLATRDMAFLRALTDTVNDIPHVAMVVVMIRSEDDSIVLDAAGLARRQEIEDLLVRNGRKTTVTSNTDFAEIIRRRLFETSAPAEVVGATSDLYERTMKGTWAERVFAHLPRPASGEFASEVARCYPFHPALIHLAEQEWAPVSGFQKVRSTILIFAATAYAQSERGRADEWAPPLVGPGDLPLSSPQVREAIIGSGLIADDKTAANYRQLAATDIVSDDGDRGAARLLDIHRAKAPFAAANPRAAERMATALFLLSIVGARAQGRQGATEGELKAAGFVPDVSFDVAQAESVLAELGDPDAGLAALEKIEGRGGQPARWFLSTRQTLNMLFRAARSSVTDDERDEEFVRVVDRLATTGPFKTKLVVEAKAEEQDPRPLRTILETASIDDARNTRLVVLDPRRFSFLNGIDHETRSAIRAAMGVGSDKLPVQWASSAVFAVVNTQRRRNARAAVTDYVAWSRVVDNAAVKADDDMKVEGAEKRSAARKVMDDAVRRAYQHIVYLGRGDGGEGRADKEFRFEQDNQSALDGSIVWAKLKDLGKTVGVGEFTAKALLHNLADADYSRPLDEVRDLFWNAPRMPLLPGGDADLQRAIFEAVLSGQLTLVGDDGTERVVTKASEIGVGSASLRLAHPSEVGPEPSEGLESGPQPGPELGPEPGGYGSTPDVQLKVSLNTNLEDVGRRSAVFKLLDDLAAAVDGQEASHIQISVSVVVPEKRAERLSGRAEAAGGSTSSTPLD
;
A
#
# COMPACT_ATOMS: atom_id res chain seq x y z
N MET A 1 71.67 4.10 5.04
CA MET A 1 70.58 3.11 5.26
C MET A 1 69.57 3.32 4.13
N GLU A 2 69.70 2.76 2.93
CA GLU A 2 70.24 1.44 2.51
C GLU A 2 69.40 0.28 3.05
N TRP A 3 68.93 -0.69 2.25
CA TRP A 3 69.14 -1.04 0.81
C TRP A 3 67.79 -1.54 0.18
N HIS A 4 67.62 -2.01 -1.07
CA HIS A 4 68.57 -2.58 -2.05
C HIS A 4 68.27 -2.28 -3.55
N ARG A 5 67.95 -3.31 -4.36
CA ARG A 5 67.86 -3.34 -5.85
C ARG A 5 66.57 -4.07 -6.29
N ALA A 6 65.96 -3.94 -7.47
CA ALA A 6 66.30 -3.41 -8.82
C ALA A 6 66.74 -4.45 -9.89
N GLY A 7 66.22 -4.28 -11.13
CA GLY A 7 66.38 -5.12 -12.35
C GLY A 7 65.02 -5.25 -13.08
N THR A 8 64.72 -4.83 -14.32
CA THR A 8 65.44 -4.67 -15.62
C THR A 8 66.07 -5.99 -16.14
N ALA A 9 66.10 -6.38 -17.43
CA ALA A 9 65.83 -5.74 -18.75
C ALA A 9 65.67 -6.86 -19.85
N ASN A 10 65.33 -6.70 -21.15
CA ASN A 10 64.69 -5.66 -22.01
C ASN A 10 64.67 -6.16 -23.51
N ARG A 11 63.76 -5.61 -24.37
CA ARG A 11 63.90 -5.37 -25.85
C ARG A 11 63.61 -6.45 -26.94
N ARG A 12 63.08 -5.94 -28.07
CA ARG A 12 63.12 -6.38 -29.50
C ARG A 12 62.17 -7.52 -29.97
N VAL A 13 61.78 -7.65 -31.26
CA VAL A 13 61.43 -6.73 -32.40
C VAL A 13 61.13 -7.59 -33.67
N CYS A 14 60.53 -7.01 -34.73
CA CYS A 14 60.19 -7.58 -36.06
C CYS A 14 58.91 -8.43 -36.16
N HIS A 15 58.30 -8.72 -37.33
CA HIS A 15 58.04 -8.03 -38.63
C HIS A 15 57.72 -9.10 -39.70
N SER A 16 56.47 -9.18 -40.19
CA SER A 16 56.01 -9.57 -41.55
C SER A 16 54.50 -9.90 -41.48
N ARG A 17 53.56 -9.51 -42.37
CA ARG A 17 53.43 -9.17 -43.82
C ARG A 17 53.26 -10.37 -44.78
N ARG A 18 52.11 -10.33 -45.51
CA ARG A 18 51.73 -11.08 -46.76
C ARG A 18 51.44 -12.57 -46.55
N ARG A 19 50.65 -13.29 -47.38
CA ARG A 19 49.91 -13.09 -48.68
C ARG A 19 48.55 -13.86 -48.57
N GLN A 20 47.39 -13.59 -49.20
CA GLN A 20 46.98 -13.12 -50.56
C GLN A 20 46.74 -14.27 -51.58
N GLY A 21 45.55 -14.33 -52.21
CA GLY A 21 45.11 -15.32 -53.23
C GLY A 21 44.21 -16.43 -52.64
N ALA A 22 42.99 -16.76 -53.08
CA ALA A 22 42.20 -16.60 -54.34
C ALA A 22 42.47 -17.66 -55.45
N LEU A 23 41.47 -17.85 -56.34
CA LEU A 23 41.19 -18.97 -57.29
C LEU A 23 40.17 -19.98 -56.70
N ASP A 24 38.95 -20.20 -57.25
CA ASP A 24 38.50 -20.66 -58.60
C ASP A 24 38.25 -22.19 -58.59
N GLN A 25 37.36 -22.83 -59.37
CA GLN A 25 36.35 -22.39 -60.35
C GLN A 25 35.34 -23.54 -60.54
N ALA A 26 34.06 -23.27 -60.84
CA ALA A 26 33.18 -24.10 -61.71
C ALA A 26 31.79 -23.48 -61.80
N GLY A 27 31.21 -23.44 -63.01
CA GLY A 27 29.80 -23.11 -63.23
C GLY A 27 29.27 -23.82 -64.47
N GLN A 28 27.95 -23.99 -64.54
CA GLN A 28 27.21 -24.34 -65.74
C GLN A 28 25.79 -23.77 -65.63
N ALA A 29 25.13 -23.55 -66.77
CA ALA A 29 23.91 -22.76 -66.86
C ALA A 29 22.75 -23.54 -67.52
N GLU A 30 21.53 -23.04 -67.26
CA GLU A 30 20.30 -23.24 -68.04
C GLU A 30 19.85 -24.66 -68.42
N ALA A 31 18.74 -25.12 -67.82
CA ALA A 31 17.60 -25.65 -68.57
C ALA A 31 16.31 -25.63 -67.72
N SER A 32 15.16 -25.57 -68.41
CA SER A 32 13.81 -25.49 -67.85
C SER A 32 13.32 -26.81 -67.24
N GLY A 33 12.52 -26.73 -66.17
CA GLY A 33 11.78 -27.88 -65.61
C GLY A 33 10.78 -27.49 -64.52
N ARG A 34 9.48 -27.46 -64.84
CA ARG A 34 8.40 -27.41 -63.84
C ARG A 34 7.94 -28.83 -63.51
N SER A 35 8.04 -29.25 -62.25
CA SER A 35 6.89 -29.78 -61.50
C SER A 35 7.18 -30.19 -60.05
N ASP A 36 6.17 -29.93 -59.21
CA ASP A 36 5.80 -30.64 -57.98
C ASP A 36 6.66 -30.54 -56.69
N ALA A 37 6.05 -31.04 -55.60
CA ALA A 37 6.22 -30.48 -54.27
C ALA A 37 6.99 -31.35 -53.25
N THR A 38 7.82 -30.70 -52.44
CA THR A 38 8.29 -31.24 -51.16
C THR A 38 8.33 -30.20 -50.04
N LEU A 39 7.61 -30.51 -48.94
CA LEU A 39 7.95 -30.26 -47.53
C LEU A 39 8.32 -28.83 -47.07
N ARG A 40 7.46 -28.26 -46.21
CA ARG A 40 7.72 -27.00 -45.47
C ARG A 40 8.63 -27.22 -44.26
N PRO A 41 9.65 -26.37 -44.00
CA PRO A 41 10.21 -26.22 -42.66
C PRO A 41 9.24 -25.46 -41.73
N GLY A 42 9.36 -25.67 -40.42
CA GLY A 42 8.35 -25.27 -39.44
C GLY A 42 8.20 -23.75 -39.20
N ARG A 43 6.95 -23.28 -39.07
CA ARG A 43 6.65 -21.93 -38.57
C ARG A 43 7.14 -21.80 -37.11
N ARG A 44 8.19 -21.01 -36.86
CA ARG A 44 8.32 -20.34 -35.55
C ARG A 44 7.06 -19.50 -35.33
N ARG A 45 6.35 -19.70 -34.22
CA ARG A 45 5.20 -18.86 -33.86
C ARG A 45 5.71 -17.43 -33.68
N ARG A 46 5.14 -16.47 -34.43
CA ARG A 46 5.34 -15.04 -34.13
C ARG A 46 4.81 -14.77 -32.73
N ARG A 47 5.57 -14.05 -31.90
CA ARG A 47 5.04 -13.43 -30.68
C ARG A 47 3.96 -12.42 -31.07
N GLY A 48 3.03 -12.14 -30.17
CA GLY A 48 2.13 -11.00 -30.33
C GLY A 48 2.96 -9.73 -30.44
N MET A 49 2.71 -8.96 -31.49
CA MET A 49 3.26 -7.61 -31.66
C MET A 49 2.05 -6.67 -31.77
N THR A 50 2.03 -5.64 -30.93
CA THR A 50 1.34 -4.39 -31.24
C THR A 50 1.80 -3.87 -32.61
N ALA A 51 0.98 -3.02 -33.24
CA ALA A 51 1.40 -2.35 -34.46
C ALA A 51 2.67 -1.54 -34.17
N ALA A 52 3.80 -1.95 -34.77
CA ALA A 52 5.12 -1.51 -34.36
C ALA A 52 5.42 -0.08 -34.81
N VAL A 53 4.99 0.89 -34.00
CA VAL A 53 5.39 2.29 -34.10
C VAL A 53 6.87 2.41 -33.74
N THR A 54 7.62 3.22 -34.48
CA THR A 54 9.04 3.49 -34.20
C THR A 54 9.21 4.07 -32.79
N PRO A 55 9.97 3.44 -31.88
CA PRO A 55 10.18 3.97 -30.54
C PRO A 55 10.84 5.35 -30.55
N TRP A 56 10.44 6.24 -29.65
CA TRP A 56 10.93 7.61 -29.63
C TRP A 56 12.45 7.70 -29.41
N TRP A 57 13.05 6.77 -28.66
CA TRP A 57 14.51 6.69 -28.43
C TRP A 57 15.33 6.28 -29.67
N ASN A 58 14.64 5.83 -30.73
CA ASN A 58 15.20 5.58 -32.06
C ASN A 58 14.84 6.71 -33.05
N ALA A 59 13.71 7.40 -32.84
CA ALA A 59 13.24 8.50 -33.70
C ALA A 59 13.78 9.89 -33.31
N MET A 60 14.28 10.05 -32.09
CA MET A 60 14.83 11.29 -31.54
C MET A 60 16.16 11.03 -30.83
N ARG A 61 17.12 11.93 -31.00
CA ARG A 61 18.43 11.87 -30.32
C ARG A 61 18.46 12.80 -29.12
N LEU A 62 18.70 12.25 -27.92
CA LEU A 62 19.01 13.05 -26.73
C LEU A 62 20.29 13.86 -26.95
N ARG A 63 20.35 15.06 -26.37
CA ARG A 63 21.55 15.92 -26.48
C ARG A 63 22.77 15.29 -25.80
N ARG A 64 23.96 15.69 -26.26
CA ARG A 64 25.23 15.04 -25.91
C ARG A 64 25.58 15.21 -24.43
N GLU A 65 25.30 16.38 -23.88
CA GLU A 65 25.47 16.72 -22.48
C GLU A 65 24.62 15.82 -21.56
N ILE A 66 23.39 15.48 -21.96
CA ILE A 66 22.51 14.56 -21.23
C ILE A 66 23.06 13.13 -21.26
N VAL A 67 23.52 12.68 -22.42
CA VAL A 67 24.11 11.34 -22.58
C VAL A 67 25.44 11.22 -21.82
N ALA A 68 26.28 12.27 -21.84
CA ALA A 68 27.54 12.30 -21.10
C ALA A 68 27.32 12.40 -19.58
N GLY A 69 26.37 13.22 -19.13
CA GLY A 69 25.96 13.36 -17.74
C GLY A 69 25.11 12.19 -17.21
N SER A 70 24.85 11.15 -18.01
CA SER A 70 24.00 10.01 -17.65
C SER A 70 22.61 10.42 -17.13
N GLY A 71 22.00 11.42 -17.80
CA GLY A 71 20.72 12.02 -17.42
C GLY A 71 20.81 13.28 -16.56
N VAL A 72 21.96 13.57 -15.96
CA VAL A 72 22.22 14.82 -15.22
C VAL A 72 22.59 15.94 -16.19
N ILE A 73 22.19 17.19 -15.88
CA ILE A 73 22.56 18.39 -16.62
C ILE A 73 22.98 19.49 -15.64
N ASP A 74 24.24 19.93 -15.71
CA ASP A 74 24.75 21.01 -14.86
C ASP A 74 24.44 22.42 -15.43
N ASP A 75 24.34 22.56 -16.75
CA ASP A 75 24.25 23.86 -17.46
C ASP A 75 22.85 24.52 -17.50
N VAL A 76 21.85 23.95 -16.82
CA VAL A 76 20.45 24.43 -16.89
C VAL A 76 20.31 25.84 -16.29
N GLN A 77 21.13 26.19 -15.29
CA GLN A 77 21.19 27.56 -14.76
C GLN A 77 22.17 28.41 -15.58
N MET A 78 21.62 29.24 -16.45
CA MET A 78 22.41 30.05 -17.37
C MET A 78 22.78 31.41 -16.75
N SER A 79 24.07 31.59 -16.46
CA SER A 79 24.66 32.85 -15.96
C SER A 79 25.16 33.74 -17.11
N LEU A 80 24.67 34.99 -17.16
CA LEU A 80 25.16 36.02 -18.09
C LEU A 80 26.63 36.39 -17.78
N PHE A 81 27.00 36.44 -16.50
CA PHE A 81 28.38 36.70 -16.09
C PHE A 81 29.33 35.64 -16.63
N ASN A 82 29.00 34.35 -16.50
CA ASN A 82 29.87 33.26 -16.95
C ASN A 82 30.02 33.22 -18.48
N ALA A 83 28.96 33.57 -19.23
CA ALA A 83 29.03 33.66 -20.69
C ALA A 83 29.95 34.79 -21.18
N VAL A 84 29.85 35.96 -20.56
CA VAL A 84 30.51 37.20 -20.99
C VAL A 84 31.93 37.33 -20.44
N GLN A 85 32.11 37.04 -19.14
CA GLN A 85 33.33 37.29 -18.36
C GLN A 85 34.08 36.02 -17.93
N GLY A 86 33.51 34.82 -18.13
CA GLY A 86 34.19 33.56 -17.82
C GLY A 86 35.52 33.41 -18.57
N THR A 87 36.49 32.71 -17.96
CA THR A 87 37.84 32.58 -18.55
C THR A 87 37.85 31.61 -19.73
N ALA A 88 38.87 31.69 -20.58
CA ALA A 88 39.00 30.84 -21.76
C ALA A 88 39.25 29.38 -21.36
N GLY A 89 38.23 28.53 -21.52
CA GLY A 89 38.22 27.13 -21.07
C GLY A 89 37.19 26.85 -19.95
N GLU A 90 36.79 27.88 -19.22
CA GLU A 90 35.75 27.81 -18.17
C GLU A 90 34.40 28.38 -18.63
N ARG A 91 34.35 29.06 -19.78
CA ARG A 91 33.09 29.54 -20.37
C ARG A 91 32.12 28.38 -20.63
N PRO A 92 30.83 28.54 -20.26
CA PRO A 92 29.80 27.54 -20.53
C PRO A 92 29.52 27.45 -22.04
N PRO A 93 29.03 26.30 -22.56
CA PRO A 93 28.78 26.13 -23.99
C PRO A 93 27.82 27.17 -24.60
N TYR A 94 26.87 27.70 -23.83
CA TYR A 94 25.97 28.78 -24.24
C TYR A 94 26.62 30.18 -24.39
N ALA A 95 27.92 30.29 -24.14
CA ALA A 95 28.74 31.42 -24.56
C ALA A 95 29.04 31.41 -26.08
N ASP A 96 28.75 30.32 -26.79
CA ASP A 96 28.68 30.29 -28.27
C ASP A 96 27.26 30.61 -28.76
N ALA A 97 27.17 31.41 -29.82
CA ALA A 97 25.89 31.85 -30.39
C ALA A 97 25.13 30.71 -31.08
N SER A 98 25.85 29.76 -31.69
CA SER A 98 25.29 28.63 -32.42
C SER A 98 24.63 27.63 -31.45
N TYR A 99 25.37 27.20 -30.41
CA TYR A 99 24.82 26.32 -29.37
C TYR A 99 23.71 27.01 -28.57
N TYR A 100 23.83 28.31 -28.26
CA TYR A 100 22.72 29.09 -27.69
C TYR A 100 21.48 29.00 -28.58
N GLY A 101 21.64 29.18 -29.90
CA GLY A 101 20.58 29.00 -30.88
C GLY A 101 19.96 27.60 -30.82
N GLU A 102 20.78 26.54 -30.85
CA GLU A 102 20.29 25.17 -30.75
C GLU A 102 19.42 24.91 -29.51
N ILE A 103 19.85 25.34 -28.33
CA ILE A 103 19.13 25.08 -27.06
C ILE A 103 17.90 25.98 -26.84
N THR A 104 17.81 27.11 -27.55
CA THR A 104 16.77 28.14 -27.34
C THR A 104 15.58 27.91 -28.26
N HIS A 105 14.37 27.72 -27.69
CA HIS A 105 13.14 27.73 -28.48
C HIS A 105 12.77 29.18 -28.87
N PRO A 106 12.53 29.49 -30.16
CA PRO A 106 12.19 30.83 -30.64
C PRO A 106 10.73 31.18 -30.34
N SER A 107 10.39 31.36 -29.06
CA SER A 107 9.02 31.73 -28.65
C SER A 107 8.61 33.08 -29.27
N PRO A 108 7.31 33.30 -29.57
CA PRO A 108 6.85 34.56 -30.15
C PRO A 108 7.24 35.80 -29.33
N ASN A 109 7.19 35.69 -27.99
CA ASN A 109 7.54 36.77 -27.07
C ASN A 109 9.04 37.07 -27.07
N LEU A 110 9.90 36.04 -27.05
CA LEU A 110 11.36 36.23 -27.09
C LEU A 110 11.80 36.79 -28.46
N VAL A 111 11.25 36.26 -29.56
CA VAL A 111 11.54 36.73 -30.92
C VAL A 111 11.14 38.19 -31.11
N GLU A 112 9.92 38.60 -30.71
CA GLU A 112 9.46 40.00 -30.81
C GLU A 112 10.27 40.94 -29.88
N PHE A 113 10.71 40.47 -28.70
CA PHE A 113 11.58 41.24 -27.80
C PHE A 113 12.98 41.46 -28.39
N VAL A 114 13.67 40.39 -28.79
CA VAL A 114 15.01 40.43 -29.42
C VAL A 114 14.95 41.28 -30.70
N ALA A 115 13.91 41.11 -31.52
CA ALA A 115 13.68 41.92 -32.71
C ALA A 115 13.53 43.43 -32.40
N ARG A 116 12.84 43.79 -31.32
CA ARG A 116 12.69 45.21 -30.93
C ARG A 116 13.98 45.82 -30.41
N VAL A 117 14.82 45.07 -29.69
CA VAL A 117 16.16 45.53 -29.35
C VAL A 117 17.02 45.68 -30.60
N ALA A 118 16.93 44.75 -31.57
CA ALA A 118 17.60 44.86 -32.86
C ALA A 118 17.16 46.11 -33.65
N VAL A 119 15.86 46.44 -33.63
CA VAL A 119 15.32 47.69 -34.20
C VAL A 119 15.87 48.93 -33.50
N ARG A 120 15.95 48.94 -32.16
CA ARG A 120 16.50 50.10 -31.44
C ARG A 120 17.98 50.32 -31.76
N LEU A 121 18.77 49.25 -31.91
CA LEU A 121 20.18 49.30 -32.27
C LEU A 121 20.37 49.62 -33.76
N GLY A 122 20.02 48.69 -34.66
CA GLY A 122 20.31 48.75 -36.10
C GLY A 122 19.21 49.34 -36.99
N GLY A 123 18.11 49.87 -36.45
CA GLY A 123 16.96 50.37 -37.23
C GLY A 123 17.19 51.66 -38.04
N ARG A 124 18.41 52.20 -38.04
CA ARG A 124 18.80 53.47 -38.70
C ARG A 124 17.76 54.57 -38.42
N GLY A 125 17.31 55.34 -39.42
CA GLY A 125 16.31 56.40 -39.24
C GLY A 125 14.92 55.96 -38.70
N ARG A 126 14.70 54.67 -38.41
CA ARG A 126 13.49 54.12 -37.77
C ARG A 126 13.75 53.49 -36.40
N TYR A 127 14.89 53.78 -35.76
CA TYR A 127 15.25 53.26 -34.42
C TYR A 127 14.21 53.54 -33.33
N THR A 128 13.42 54.60 -33.48
CA THR A 128 12.32 54.99 -32.58
C THR A 128 11.09 54.09 -32.65
N ALA A 129 11.01 53.14 -33.60
CA ALA A 129 9.96 52.12 -33.64
C ALA A 129 10.04 51.10 -32.47
N ALA A 130 11.13 51.15 -31.68
CA ALA A 130 11.27 50.47 -30.40
C ALA A 130 11.74 51.46 -29.30
N PRO A 131 11.28 51.28 -28.04
CA PRO A 131 11.78 52.06 -26.90
C PRO A 131 13.23 51.69 -26.56
N ALA A 132 13.94 52.62 -25.91
CA ALA A 132 15.32 52.40 -25.48
C ALA A 132 15.41 51.47 -24.28
N LEU A 133 14.66 51.80 -23.22
CA LEU A 133 14.75 51.14 -21.92
C LEU A 133 13.67 50.06 -21.78
N TRP A 134 14.11 48.88 -21.32
CA TRP A 134 13.28 47.71 -21.07
C TRP A 134 13.47 47.21 -19.65
N ARG A 135 12.37 46.81 -19.01
CA ARG A 135 12.38 46.03 -17.78
C ARG A 135 11.92 44.62 -18.10
N LEU A 136 12.81 43.66 -17.90
CA LEU A 136 12.55 42.26 -18.17
C LEU A 136 11.94 41.60 -16.93
N ASP A 137 10.74 41.06 -17.07
CA ASP A 137 9.99 40.36 -16.03
C ASP A 137 9.73 38.90 -16.41
N GLN A 138 9.40 38.09 -15.41
CA GLN A 138 9.30 36.63 -15.52
C GLN A 138 7.83 36.16 -15.63
N ALA A 139 7.60 35.11 -16.40
CA ALA A 139 6.28 34.51 -16.58
C ALA A 139 6.19 33.03 -16.19
N MET A 140 7.33 32.33 -16.07
CA MET A 140 7.38 30.86 -16.05
C MET A 140 8.56 30.22 -15.30
N GLY A 141 9.42 31.00 -14.64
CA GLY A 141 10.65 30.49 -14.03
C GLY A 141 11.75 30.08 -15.00
N GLY A 142 12.96 30.57 -14.74
CA GLY A 142 13.99 30.71 -15.78
C GLY A 142 13.62 31.74 -16.86
N GLY A 143 14.58 32.10 -17.74
CA GLY A 143 14.31 32.93 -18.92
C GLY A 143 14.93 34.34 -18.94
N LYS A 144 15.21 34.98 -17.79
CA LYS A 144 15.73 36.37 -17.76
C LYS A 144 17.18 36.45 -18.25
N SER A 145 18.13 35.88 -17.51
CA SER A 145 19.54 35.79 -17.93
C SER A 145 19.69 35.04 -19.26
N HIS A 146 18.81 34.08 -19.56
CA HIS A 146 18.73 33.41 -20.88
C HIS A 146 18.45 34.41 -22.03
N ALA A 147 17.45 35.28 -21.89
CA ALA A 147 17.16 36.32 -22.87
C ALA A 147 18.26 37.41 -22.89
N MET A 148 18.86 37.75 -21.74
CA MET A 148 20.00 38.67 -21.67
C MET A 148 21.23 38.12 -22.42
N ILE A 149 21.49 36.81 -22.35
CA ILE A 149 22.53 36.13 -23.15
C ILE A 149 22.17 36.20 -24.64
N GLY A 150 20.91 36.00 -25.01
CA GLY A 150 20.44 36.19 -26.40
C GLY A 150 20.61 37.63 -26.91
N LEU A 151 20.44 38.64 -26.05
CA LEU A 151 20.71 40.05 -26.39
C LEU A 151 22.22 40.37 -26.42
N TRP A 152 23.03 39.73 -25.58
CA TRP A 152 24.48 39.82 -25.69
C TRP A 152 24.95 39.23 -27.02
N HIS A 153 24.48 38.04 -27.40
CA HIS A 153 24.72 37.43 -28.72
C HIS A 153 24.25 38.32 -29.87
N LEU A 154 23.05 38.91 -29.78
CA LEU A 154 22.51 39.86 -30.76
C LEU A 154 23.45 41.02 -31.07
N ALA A 155 24.26 41.47 -30.11
CA ALA A 155 25.05 42.70 -30.21
C ALA A 155 26.57 42.47 -30.25
N ALA A 156 27.09 41.41 -29.65
CA ALA A 156 28.51 41.04 -29.65
C ALA A 156 28.87 40.02 -30.75
N HIS A 157 27.92 39.15 -31.13
CA HIS A 157 28.07 38.12 -32.15
C HIS A 157 26.91 38.17 -33.18
N PRO A 158 26.62 39.35 -33.77
CA PRO A 158 25.40 39.58 -34.53
C PRO A 158 25.27 38.68 -35.77
N VAL A 159 26.39 38.36 -36.43
CA VAL A 159 26.38 37.58 -37.68
C VAL A 159 26.13 36.09 -37.39
N GLU A 160 26.80 35.58 -36.36
CA GLU A 160 26.68 34.20 -35.87
C GLU A 160 25.29 33.98 -35.28
N PHE A 161 24.83 34.89 -34.42
CA PHE A 161 23.50 34.82 -33.82
C PHE A 161 22.39 34.91 -34.87
N ARG A 162 22.52 35.78 -35.89
CA ARG A 162 21.58 35.86 -37.01
C ARG A 162 21.48 34.56 -37.84
N ALA A 163 22.52 33.72 -37.85
CA ALA A 163 22.50 32.44 -38.54
C ALA A 163 21.70 31.35 -37.78
N THR A 164 21.40 31.56 -36.49
CA THR A 164 20.46 30.72 -35.73
C THR A 164 19.02 30.94 -36.20
N ASP A 165 18.11 30.02 -35.90
CA ASP A 165 16.68 30.18 -36.23
C ASP A 165 16.00 31.28 -35.39
N ILE A 166 16.34 31.39 -34.09
CA ILE A 166 15.89 32.51 -33.24
C ILE A 166 16.39 33.86 -33.76
N GLY A 167 17.67 33.98 -34.13
CA GLY A 167 18.22 35.19 -34.73
C GLY A 167 17.59 35.49 -36.08
N GLY A 168 17.46 34.50 -36.96
CA GLY A 168 16.77 34.64 -38.25
C GLY A 168 15.34 35.14 -38.11
N ALA A 169 14.56 34.56 -37.18
CA ALA A 169 13.20 34.99 -36.85
C ALA A 169 13.16 36.41 -36.26
N ALA A 170 14.14 36.78 -35.42
CA ALA A 170 14.26 38.12 -34.87
C ALA A 170 14.61 39.17 -35.94
N TRP A 171 15.55 38.90 -36.87
CA TRP A 171 15.84 39.80 -37.99
C TRP A 171 14.66 39.93 -38.96
N ALA A 172 13.93 38.84 -39.24
CA ALA A 172 12.72 38.89 -40.06
C ALA A 172 11.63 39.76 -39.40
N THR A 173 11.43 39.58 -38.09
CA THR A 173 10.48 40.37 -37.29
C THR A 173 10.89 41.83 -37.17
N ALA A 174 12.17 42.12 -36.94
CA ALA A 174 12.73 43.46 -36.92
C ALA A 174 12.55 44.16 -38.28
N SER A 175 12.81 43.45 -39.38
CA SER A 175 12.64 43.96 -40.74
C SER A 175 11.18 44.27 -41.06
N ARG A 176 10.24 43.45 -40.57
CA ARG A 176 8.79 43.70 -40.62
C ARG A 176 8.39 44.95 -39.81
N ILE A 177 8.98 45.16 -38.64
CA ILE A 177 8.70 46.33 -37.78
C ILE A 177 9.14 47.64 -38.45
N ILE A 178 10.34 47.68 -39.06
CA ILE A 178 10.82 48.91 -39.72
C ILE A 178 10.40 49.04 -41.19
N GLY A 179 9.87 48.00 -41.82
CA GLY A 179 9.51 47.99 -43.24
C GLY A 179 10.73 48.09 -44.18
N GLY A 180 11.83 47.42 -43.82
CA GLY A 180 13.12 47.49 -44.52
C GLY A 180 14.14 46.54 -43.86
N GLN A 181 15.32 46.39 -44.45
CA GLN A 181 16.36 45.51 -43.90
C GLN A 181 17.22 46.22 -42.85
N LEU A 182 17.53 45.52 -41.76
CA LEU A 182 18.56 45.91 -40.80
C LEU A 182 19.96 45.52 -41.33
N PRO A 183 21.04 46.15 -40.83
CA PRO A 183 22.41 45.69 -41.06
C PRO A 183 22.59 44.23 -40.59
N ALA A 184 23.53 43.51 -41.23
CA ALA A 184 23.84 42.13 -40.85
C ALA A 184 24.55 42.01 -39.50
N ASP A 185 25.30 43.06 -39.15
CA ASP A 185 26.12 43.26 -37.96
C ASP A 185 25.50 44.26 -36.97
N LEU A 186 24.28 44.73 -37.24
CA LEU A 186 23.60 45.85 -36.54
C LEU A 186 24.46 47.14 -36.44
N ASP A 187 25.29 47.43 -37.46
CA ASP A 187 26.26 48.53 -37.46
C ASP A 187 27.29 48.41 -36.29
N ASN A 188 27.60 47.17 -35.88
CA ASN A 188 28.59 46.72 -34.89
C ASN A 188 28.47 47.40 -33.50
N PRO A 189 27.52 46.98 -32.64
CA PRO A 189 27.31 47.59 -31.32
C PRO A 189 28.46 47.45 -30.31
N GLN A 190 28.56 48.40 -29.38
CA GLN A 190 29.25 48.24 -28.10
C GLN A 190 28.29 47.59 -27.09
N VAL A 191 28.75 46.60 -26.32
CA VAL A 191 27.93 45.97 -25.28
C VAL A 191 28.51 46.23 -23.89
N VAL A 192 27.68 46.77 -23.00
CA VAL A 192 28.00 47.07 -21.60
C VAL A 192 27.17 46.17 -20.70
N VAL A 193 27.79 45.10 -20.18
CA VAL A 193 27.15 44.16 -19.25
C VAL A 193 27.50 44.54 -17.81
N LEU A 194 26.50 44.63 -16.95
CA LEU A 194 26.61 44.88 -15.51
C LEU A 194 25.83 43.78 -14.76
N SER A 195 26.51 42.66 -14.51
CA SER A 195 26.00 41.53 -13.72
C SER A 195 26.13 41.86 -12.23
N CYS A 196 25.09 42.45 -11.64
CA CYS A 196 25.10 42.99 -10.28
C CYS A 196 25.09 41.91 -9.18
N ASP A 197 24.71 40.68 -9.54
CA ASP A 197 24.85 39.46 -8.73
C ASP A 197 26.31 39.06 -8.48
N ASN A 198 27.21 39.36 -9.44
CA ASN A 198 28.64 39.06 -9.41
C ASN A 198 29.50 40.30 -9.09
N MET A 199 28.95 41.32 -8.43
CA MET A 199 29.66 42.54 -8.04
C MET A 199 29.71 42.74 -6.52
N THR A 200 30.86 43.17 -6.00
CA THR A 200 30.98 43.71 -4.64
C THR A 200 30.87 45.24 -4.66
N ALA A 201 29.95 45.82 -3.89
CA ALA A 201 29.77 47.26 -3.78
C ALA A 201 31.08 47.98 -3.39
N GLY A 202 31.48 48.99 -4.16
CA GLY A 202 32.68 49.79 -3.90
C GLY A 202 34.03 49.05 -4.09
N ARG A 203 34.02 47.79 -4.55
CA ARG A 203 35.25 47.00 -4.79
C ARG A 203 35.21 46.36 -6.18
N GLY A 204 36.03 46.89 -7.10
CA GLY A 204 36.24 46.34 -8.43
C GLY A 204 36.98 45.01 -8.44
N ASP A 205 36.79 44.22 -9.49
CA ASP A 205 37.72 43.15 -9.86
C ASP A 205 38.76 43.74 -10.84
N PRO A 206 40.06 43.80 -10.49
CA PRO A 206 41.08 44.37 -11.38
C PRO A 206 41.23 43.69 -12.75
N SER A 207 40.75 42.45 -12.91
CA SER A 207 40.81 41.70 -14.17
C SER A 207 39.66 42.03 -15.14
N ILE A 208 38.52 42.51 -14.63
CA ILE A 208 37.31 42.82 -15.42
C ILE A 208 37.02 44.33 -15.42
N ASP A 209 37.14 44.97 -14.25
CA ASP A 209 36.81 46.37 -13.98
C ASP A 209 38.03 47.30 -13.96
N GLY A 210 39.26 46.74 -13.92
CA GLY A 210 40.50 47.52 -13.92
C GLY A 210 40.56 48.51 -12.75
N PRO A 211 40.54 49.83 -12.99
CA PRO A 211 40.53 50.85 -11.94
C PRO A 211 39.13 51.15 -11.35
N ALA A 212 38.05 50.60 -11.91
CA ALA A 212 36.68 50.96 -11.54
C ALA A 212 36.19 50.28 -10.25
N ALA A 213 35.54 51.04 -9.36
CA ALA A 213 35.01 50.52 -8.09
C ALA A 213 33.48 50.63 -7.99
N THR A 214 32.93 51.80 -8.35
CA THR A 214 31.50 52.13 -8.34
C THR A 214 30.76 51.55 -9.56
N LEU A 215 29.42 51.53 -9.52
CA LEU A 215 28.62 51.04 -10.66
C LEU A 215 28.77 51.97 -11.88
N TYR A 216 28.90 53.28 -11.67
CA TYR A 216 29.20 54.26 -12.72
C TYR A 216 30.55 54.00 -13.39
N GLU A 217 31.59 53.76 -12.60
CA GLU A 217 32.93 53.52 -13.14
C GLU A 217 32.99 52.20 -13.93
N ARG A 218 32.32 51.14 -13.46
CA ARG A 218 32.24 49.87 -14.21
C ARG A 218 31.48 50.04 -15.52
N PHE A 219 30.42 50.85 -15.51
CA PHE A 219 29.73 51.27 -16.73
C PHE A 219 30.70 51.96 -17.70
N LEU A 220 31.44 53.00 -17.28
CA LEU A 220 32.41 53.70 -18.15
C LEU A 220 33.52 52.78 -18.66
N TRP A 221 34.11 51.96 -17.79
CA TRP A 221 35.21 51.06 -18.14
C TRP A 221 34.80 50.04 -19.22
N ARG A 222 33.61 49.44 -19.04
CA ARG A 222 33.03 48.47 -19.98
C ARG A 222 32.44 49.14 -21.23
N LEU A 223 32.02 50.40 -21.16
CA LEU A 223 31.62 51.24 -22.31
C LEU A 223 32.81 51.54 -23.22
N PHE A 224 33.95 51.95 -22.66
CA PHE A 224 35.15 52.30 -23.40
C PHE A 224 36.12 51.11 -23.65
N GLY A 225 35.70 49.88 -23.35
CA GLY A 225 36.52 48.67 -23.58
C GLY A 225 37.88 48.67 -22.86
N GLY A 226 37.99 49.38 -21.73
CA GLY A 226 39.25 49.55 -20.98
C GLY A 226 40.11 50.75 -21.36
N ASP A 227 39.65 51.70 -22.19
CA ASP A 227 40.39 52.95 -22.43
C ASP A 227 40.43 53.82 -21.15
N HIS A 228 41.62 53.86 -20.51
CA HIS A 228 41.88 54.61 -19.29
C HIS A 228 41.83 56.13 -19.47
N SER A 229 42.05 56.64 -20.68
CA SER A 229 42.00 58.08 -21.00
C SER A 229 40.54 58.55 -21.10
N LEU A 230 39.69 57.79 -21.80
CA LEU A 230 38.26 58.04 -21.85
C LEU A 230 37.59 57.81 -20.49
N PHE A 231 37.95 56.73 -19.79
CA PHE A 231 37.51 56.48 -18.41
C PHE A 231 37.76 57.70 -17.52
N LYS A 232 39.01 58.17 -17.42
CA LYS A 232 39.37 59.33 -16.58
C LYS A 232 38.69 60.64 -16.99
N ARG A 233 38.42 60.84 -18.29
CA ARG A 233 37.72 62.03 -18.80
C ARG A 233 36.29 62.12 -18.25
N TYR A 234 35.60 60.99 -18.07
CA TYR A 234 34.21 60.98 -17.63
C TYR A 234 34.02 60.58 -16.15
N GLN A 235 34.99 59.91 -15.52
CA GLN A 235 34.94 59.45 -14.11
C GLN A 235 34.35 60.44 -13.08
N PRO A 236 34.60 61.78 -13.14
CA PRO A 236 34.02 62.72 -12.17
C PRO A 236 32.49 62.91 -12.27
N HIS A 237 31.85 62.47 -13.36
CA HIS A 237 30.54 62.98 -13.79
C HIS A 237 29.35 62.03 -13.55
N PHE A 238 29.38 61.25 -12.47
CA PHE A 238 28.44 60.14 -12.18
C PHE A 238 26.93 60.48 -12.24
N ALA A 239 26.54 61.74 -11.96
CA ALA A 239 25.14 62.19 -11.98
C ALA A 239 24.81 63.17 -13.13
N ASP A 240 25.76 63.47 -14.00
CA ASP A 240 25.59 64.45 -15.09
C ASP A 240 25.08 63.76 -16.37
N LYS A 241 23.78 63.92 -16.64
CA LYS A 241 23.12 63.40 -17.85
C LYS A 241 23.79 63.82 -19.15
N SER A 242 24.29 65.07 -19.22
CA SER A 242 24.93 65.59 -20.43
C SER A 242 26.27 64.89 -20.69
N LYS A 243 27.01 64.55 -19.61
CA LYS A 243 28.28 63.82 -19.70
C LYS A 243 28.09 62.32 -19.90
N ILE A 244 27.02 61.73 -19.38
CA ILE A 244 26.62 60.36 -19.72
C ILE A 244 26.23 60.26 -21.19
N ALA A 245 25.47 61.22 -21.73
CA ALA A 245 25.17 61.31 -23.16
C ALA A 245 26.43 61.52 -24.02
N GLU A 246 27.35 62.41 -23.60
CA GLU A 246 28.63 62.63 -24.29
C GLU A 246 29.49 61.36 -24.29
N ALA A 247 29.59 60.66 -23.16
CA ALA A 247 30.35 59.41 -23.03
C ALA A 247 29.81 58.30 -23.94
N ILE A 248 28.49 58.11 -23.98
CA ILE A 248 27.85 57.10 -24.84
C ILE A 248 27.95 57.52 -26.32
N GLY A 249 27.77 58.80 -26.64
CA GLY A 249 27.92 59.33 -28.00
C GLY A 249 29.34 59.23 -28.55
N ALA A 250 30.36 59.36 -27.70
CA ALA A 250 31.78 59.25 -28.08
C ALA A 250 32.18 57.85 -28.61
N ILE A 251 31.35 56.82 -28.38
CA ILE A 251 31.53 55.46 -28.90
C ILE A 251 31.28 55.37 -30.41
N GLY A 252 30.49 56.29 -31.00
CA GLY A 252 30.33 56.42 -32.46
C GLY A 252 29.59 55.26 -33.17
N ARG A 253 29.12 54.25 -32.42
CA ARG A 253 28.39 53.06 -32.88
C ARG A 253 27.26 52.73 -31.88
N PRO A 254 26.26 51.90 -32.23
CA PRO A 254 25.14 51.57 -31.34
C PRO A 254 25.59 51.01 -29.99
N VAL A 255 24.80 51.18 -28.93
CA VAL A 255 25.19 50.72 -27.58
C VAL A 255 24.06 49.92 -26.93
N LEU A 256 24.37 48.69 -26.51
CA LEU A 256 23.51 47.85 -25.69
C LEU A 256 23.99 47.83 -24.25
N ILE A 257 23.12 48.18 -23.31
CA ILE A 257 23.40 48.16 -21.87
C ILE A 257 22.55 47.06 -21.23
N LEU A 258 23.19 46.05 -20.63
CA LEU A 258 22.53 44.93 -19.96
C LEU A 258 22.84 44.99 -18.45
N VAL A 259 21.83 45.27 -17.62
CA VAL A 259 21.95 45.27 -16.15
C VAL A 259 21.21 44.05 -15.61
N ASP A 260 21.95 43.01 -15.21
CA ASP A 260 21.38 41.77 -14.69
C ASP A 260 21.36 41.79 -13.16
N GLU A 261 20.24 41.34 -12.58
CA GLU A 261 19.93 41.30 -11.14
C GLU A 261 20.39 42.52 -10.28
N VAL A 262 19.95 43.73 -10.66
CA VAL A 262 20.37 44.99 -10.00
C VAL A 262 20.12 45.04 -8.48
N LEU A 263 19.13 44.28 -7.96
CA LEU A 263 18.80 44.30 -6.53
C LEU A 263 19.85 43.65 -5.63
N ASP A 264 20.70 42.72 -6.12
CA ASP A 264 21.77 42.16 -5.31
C ASP A 264 22.89 43.17 -5.00
N TYR A 265 23.06 44.17 -5.88
CA TYR A 265 23.90 45.35 -5.62
C TYR A 265 23.18 46.35 -4.69
N VAL A 266 21.89 46.63 -4.91
CA VAL A 266 21.09 47.52 -4.03
C VAL A 266 21.02 47.02 -2.58
N ARG A 267 21.00 45.70 -2.38
CA ARG A 267 21.10 45.05 -1.05
C ARG A 267 22.44 45.33 -0.38
N GLN A 268 23.55 45.29 -1.12
CA GLN A 268 24.85 45.66 -0.55
C GLN A 268 24.87 47.14 -0.19
N LEU A 269 24.35 48.01 -1.07
CA LEU A 269 24.21 49.44 -0.81
C LEU A 269 23.33 49.77 0.42
N SER A 270 22.51 48.85 0.96
CA SER A 270 21.68 49.12 2.15
C SER A 270 22.44 49.06 3.48
N LEU A 271 23.63 48.45 3.48
CA LEU A 271 24.56 48.51 4.61
C LEU A 271 24.98 49.96 4.88
N ALA A 272 24.94 50.38 6.15
CA ALA A 272 25.15 51.77 6.55
C ALA A 272 26.54 52.33 6.16
N GLU A 273 27.56 51.47 6.10
CA GLU A 273 28.92 51.79 5.64
C GLU A 273 29.01 52.23 4.17
N HIS A 274 27.96 51.98 3.38
CA HIS A 274 27.87 52.32 1.96
C HIS A 274 26.95 53.51 1.65
N GLY A 275 26.53 54.32 2.64
CA GLY A 275 25.59 55.44 2.43
C GLY A 275 25.99 56.44 1.33
N ASP A 276 27.26 56.87 1.32
CA ASP A 276 27.80 57.76 0.27
C ASP A 276 27.81 57.09 -1.11
N LEU A 277 28.21 55.81 -1.17
CA LEU A 277 28.24 55.03 -2.40
C LEU A 277 26.82 54.81 -2.95
N ALA A 278 25.86 54.49 -2.08
CA ALA A 278 24.47 54.32 -2.43
C ALA A 278 23.88 55.60 -3.03
N THR A 279 24.22 56.76 -2.46
CA THR A 279 23.80 58.06 -2.99
C THR A 279 24.36 58.30 -4.40
N ARG A 280 25.62 57.94 -4.66
CA ARG A 280 26.27 58.10 -5.98
C ARG A 280 25.72 57.12 -7.02
N ASP A 281 25.65 55.83 -6.71
CA ASP A 281 25.23 54.81 -7.67
C ASP A 281 23.72 54.89 -7.97
N MET A 282 22.87 55.31 -7.03
CA MET A 282 21.46 55.62 -7.31
C MET A 282 21.30 56.88 -8.16
N ALA A 283 22.08 57.93 -7.88
CA ALA A 283 22.09 59.13 -8.73
C ALA A 283 22.55 58.81 -10.17
N PHE A 284 23.51 57.91 -10.33
CA PHE A 284 23.91 57.36 -11.63
C PHE A 284 22.78 56.57 -12.30
N LEU A 285 22.14 55.61 -11.62
CA LEU A 285 21.03 54.84 -12.20
C LEU A 285 19.87 55.74 -12.64
N ARG A 286 19.55 56.77 -11.84
CA ARG A 286 18.56 57.82 -12.16
C ARG A 286 18.99 58.64 -13.38
N ALA A 287 20.24 59.09 -13.44
CA ALA A 287 20.76 59.84 -14.58
C ALA A 287 20.79 59.00 -15.87
N LEU A 288 21.26 57.75 -15.80
CA LEU A 288 21.33 56.83 -16.94
C LEU A 288 19.95 56.50 -17.48
N THR A 289 19.01 56.05 -16.63
CA THR A 289 17.66 55.66 -17.07
C THR A 289 16.85 56.82 -17.64
N ASP A 290 17.07 58.05 -17.17
CA ASP A 290 16.54 59.26 -17.81
C ASP A 290 17.19 59.51 -19.20
N THR A 291 18.49 59.30 -19.33
CA THR A 291 19.27 59.71 -20.53
C THR A 291 19.16 58.74 -21.71
N VAL A 292 19.06 57.42 -21.48
CA VAL A 292 19.13 56.41 -22.58
C VAL A 292 18.04 56.53 -23.64
N ASN A 293 16.90 57.16 -23.34
CA ASN A 293 15.84 57.37 -24.32
C ASN A 293 16.20 58.42 -25.38
N ASP A 294 16.92 59.47 -24.96
CA ASP A 294 17.25 60.64 -25.80
C ASP A 294 18.39 60.35 -26.78
N ILE A 295 19.19 59.31 -26.54
CA ILE A 295 20.34 58.96 -27.39
C ILE A 295 19.89 58.02 -28.53
N PRO A 296 20.17 58.36 -29.81
CA PRO A 296 19.96 57.46 -30.93
C PRO A 296 20.76 56.15 -30.78
N HIS A 297 20.20 55.04 -31.27
CA HIS A 297 20.91 53.74 -31.33
C HIS A 297 21.37 53.13 -30.00
N VAL A 298 20.81 53.61 -28.88
CA VAL A 298 21.05 53.03 -27.54
C VAL A 298 19.86 52.20 -27.09
N ALA A 299 20.12 50.99 -26.59
CA ALA A 299 19.16 50.13 -25.91
C ALA A 299 19.66 49.77 -24.50
N MET A 300 18.76 49.71 -23.53
CA MET A 300 19.08 49.34 -22.15
C MET A 300 18.05 48.33 -21.63
N VAL A 301 18.50 47.25 -20.99
CA VAL A 301 17.65 46.21 -20.42
C VAL A 301 18.04 45.97 -18.97
N VAL A 302 17.05 45.96 -18.07
CA VAL A 302 17.26 45.81 -16.63
C VAL A 302 16.43 44.65 -16.08
N VAL A 303 17.09 43.82 -15.27
CA VAL A 303 16.50 42.74 -14.45
C VAL A 303 16.58 43.13 -12.97
N MET A 304 15.53 42.84 -12.20
CA MET A 304 15.32 43.37 -10.84
C MET A 304 14.86 42.34 -9.77
N ILE A 305 15.02 41.03 -9.97
CA ILE A 305 14.36 40.03 -9.09
C ILE A 305 15.22 38.76 -9.01
N ARG A 306 16.03 38.56 -7.95
CA ARG A 306 16.67 37.25 -7.73
C ARG A 306 15.62 36.12 -7.69
N SER A 307 16.01 34.93 -8.13
CA SER A 307 15.13 33.79 -8.42
C SER A 307 14.04 33.48 -7.38
N GLU A 308 12.80 33.78 -7.78
CA GLU A 308 11.50 33.14 -7.48
C GLU A 308 11.04 32.93 -6.03
N ASP A 309 11.85 32.39 -5.12
CA ASP A 309 11.48 32.14 -3.71
C ASP A 309 12.20 33.06 -2.71
N ASP A 310 13.25 33.76 -3.14
CA ASP A 310 13.98 34.70 -2.29
C ASP A 310 13.20 36.01 -2.10
N SER A 311 12.39 36.07 -1.04
CA SER A 311 12.01 37.34 -0.43
C SER A 311 13.27 37.98 0.18
N ILE A 312 14.10 38.60 -0.66
CA ILE A 312 15.32 39.30 -0.21
C ILE A 312 14.92 40.24 0.93
N VAL A 313 15.42 39.96 2.13
CA VAL A 313 15.13 40.74 3.34
C VAL A 313 15.91 42.04 3.26
N LEU A 314 15.38 42.96 2.44
CA LEU A 314 15.80 44.34 2.35
C LEU A 314 15.31 45.06 3.61
N ASP A 315 16.22 45.79 4.26
CA ASP A 315 15.84 46.79 5.25
C ASP A 315 15.02 47.94 4.62
N ALA A 316 14.56 48.88 5.44
CA ALA A 316 13.75 50.00 4.98
C ALA A 316 14.44 50.88 3.90
N ALA A 317 15.77 51.00 3.91
CA ALA A 317 16.51 51.73 2.89
C ALA A 317 16.66 50.91 1.59
N GLY A 318 16.87 49.60 1.71
CA GLY A 318 16.83 48.67 0.57
C GLY A 318 15.46 48.65 -0.12
N LEU A 319 14.37 48.63 0.65
CA LEU A 319 13.00 48.70 0.13
C LEU A 319 12.71 50.05 -0.54
N ALA A 320 13.12 51.17 0.07
CA ALA A 320 12.95 52.50 -0.52
C ALA A 320 13.70 52.63 -1.87
N ARG A 321 14.94 52.12 -1.95
CA ARG A 321 15.72 52.14 -3.21
C ARG A 321 15.18 51.17 -4.25
N ARG A 322 14.64 50.01 -3.85
CA ARG A 322 13.89 49.12 -4.77
C ARG A 322 12.71 49.88 -5.40
N GLN A 323 11.94 50.62 -4.61
CA GLN A 323 10.84 51.43 -5.14
C GLN A 323 11.35 52.56 -6.05
N GLU A 324 12.46 53.21 -5.71
CA GLU A 324 13.06 54.25 -6.56
C GLU A 324 13.43 53.72 -7.96
N ILE A 325 14.02 52.51 -8.07
CA ILE A 325 14.32 51.91 -9.39
C ILE A 325 13.03 51.42 -10.08
N GLU A 326 12.06 50.87 -9.34
CA GLU A 326 10.73 50.51 -9.87
C GLU A 326 10.07 51.72 -10.56
N ASP A 327 10.01 52.87 -9.88
CA ASP A 327 9.43 54.11 -10.39
C ASP A 327 10.19 54.63 -11.63
N LEU A 328 11.52 54.56 -11.63
CA LEU A 328 12.36 54.95 -12.77
C LEU A 328 12.13 54.06 -13.99
N LEU A 329 12.07 52.73 -13.81
CA LEU A 329 11.82 51.79 -14.90
C LEU A 329 10.38 51.85 -15.43
N VAL A 330 9.40 52.14 -14.57
CA VAL A 330 8.00 52.37 -14.97
C VAL A 330 7.84 53.68 -15.72
N ARG A 331 8.53 54.75 -15.31
CA ARG A 331 8.47 56.07 -15.96
C ARG A 331 9.21 56.11 -17.30
N ASN A 332 10.40 55.51 -17.37
CA ASN A 332 11.31 55.69 -18.50
C ASN A 332 11.36 54.47 -19.45
N GLY A 333 10.80 53.31 -19.09
CA GLY A 333 10.98 52.05 -19.81
C GLY A 333 9.71 51.26 -20.08
N ARG A 334 9.87 50.15 -20.83
CA ARG A 334 8.78 49.23 -21.14
C ARG A 334 8.96 47.89 -20.43
N LYS A 335 7.96 47.47 -19.65
CA LYS A 335 7.87 46.12 -19.06
C LYS A 335 7.62 45.08 -20.17
N THR A 336 8.33 43.96 -20.11
CA THR A 336 8.20 42.85 -21.08
C THR A 336 8.39 41.49 -20.41
N THR A 337 7.83 40.43 -21.01
CA THR A 337 8.04 39.02 -20.62
C THR A 337 8.43 38.23 -21.86
N VAL A 338 9.31 37.23 -21.72
CA VAL A 338 9.95 36.53 -22.87
C VAL A 338 9.44 35.11 -23.13
N THR A 339 8.75 34.51 -22.17
CA THR A 339 8.15 33.17 -22.28
C THR A 339 6.65 33.24 -22.03
N SER A 340 5.89 32.29 -22.56
CA SER A 340 4.46 32.15 -22.32
C SER A 340 4.09 30.68 -22.07
N ASN A 341 3.02 30.42 -21.31
CA ASN A 341 2.66 29.06 -20.88
C ASN A 341 2.44 28.07 -22.04
N THR A 342 2.14 28.54 -23.26
CA THR A 342 2.02 27.69 -24.46
C THR A 342 3.35 27.12 -24.94
N ASP A 343 4.46 27.82 -24.70
CA ASP A 343 5.78 27.50 -25.26
C ASP A 343 6.49 26.37 -24.46
N PHE A 344 5.96 26.00 -23.30
CA PHE A 344 6.65 25.17 -22.30
C PHE A 344 7.11 23.82 -22.85
N ALA A 345 6.20 23.02 -23.40
CA ALA A 345 6.53 21.71 -23.95
C ALA A 345 7.59 21.78 -25.07
N GLU A 346 7.63 22.88 -25.84
CA GLU A 346 8.64 23.10 -26.89
C GLU A 346 10.01 23.48 -26.32
N ILE A 347 10.04 24.32 -25.28
CA ILE A 347 11.25 24.66 -24.51
C ILE A 347 11.86 23.39 -23.90
N ILE A 348 11.04 22.56 -23.23
CA ILE A 348 11.49 21.28 -22.65
C ILE A 348 12.00 20.35 -23.76
N ARG A 349 11.22 20.10 -24.82
CA ARG A 349 11.62 19.23 -25.95
C ARG A 349 12.95 19.67 -26.57
N ARG A 350 13.14 20.97 -26.81
CA ARG A 350 14.37 21.50 -27.46
C ARG A 350 15.60 21.47 -26.55
N ARG A 351 15.41 21.59 -25.23
CA ARG A 351 16.48 21.39 -24.24
C ARG A 351 16.88 19.93 -24.05
N LEU A 352 16.01 18.97 -24.37
CA LEU A 352 16.29 17.53 -24.20
C LEU A 352 16.79 16.83 -25.45
N PHE A 353 16.37 17.26 -26.64
CA PHE A 353 16.65 16.55 -27.90
C PHE A 353 17.38 17.43 -28.92
N GLU A 354 18.27 16.83 -29.71
CA GLU A 354 18.91 17.47 -30.87
C GLU A 354 17.92 17.69 -32.03
N THR A 355 16.89 16.84 -32.14
CA THR A 355 15.94 16.83 -33.27
C THR A 355 14.50 16.57 -32.82
N SER A 356 13.53 17.19 -33.50
CA SER A 356 12.11 16.81 -33.40
C SER A 356 11.85 15.43 -34.01
N ALA A 357 10.83 14.72 -33.51
CA ALA A 357 10.36 13.47 -34.10
C ALA A 357 9.73 13.68 -35.49
N PRO A 358 9.82 12.70 -36.42
CA PRO A 358 9.06 12.73 -37.67
C PRO A 358 7.55 12.70 -37.41
N ALA A 359 6.80 13.53 -38.14
CA ALA A 359 5.34 13.65 -37.96
C ALA A 359 4.58 12.32 -38.15
N GLU A 360 5.09 11.42 -39.00
CA GLU A 360 4.54 10.06 -39.18
C GLU A 360 4.64 9.22 -37.90
N VAL A 361 5.77 9.30 -37.18
CA VAL A 361 5.98 8.56 -35.92
C VAL A 361 5.08 9.11 -34.82
N VAL A 362 4.95 10.44 -34.74
CA VAL A 362 4.04 11.12 -33.80
C VAL A 362 2.59 10.72 -34.08
N GLY A 363 2.14 10.83 -35.34
CA GLY A 363 0.78 10.45 -35.76
C GLY A 363 0.46 8.98 -35.51
N ALA A 364 1.38 8.07 -35.87
CA ALA A 364 1.21 6.64 -35.62
C ALA A 364 1.16 6.30 -34.11
N THR A 365 1.86 7.07 -33.27
CA THR A 365 1.77 6.96 -31.80
C THR A 365 0.39 7.43 -31.30
N SER A 366 -0.07 8.61 -31.74
CA SER A 366 -1.40 9.13 -31.40
C SER A 366 -2.51 8.16 -31.82
N ASP A 367 -2.48 7.66 -33.05
CA ASP A 367 -3.45 6.68 -33.57
C ASP A 367 -3.47 5.38 -32.75
N LEU A 368 -2.30 4.92 -32.27
CA LEU A 368 -2.19 3.70 -31.45
C LEU A 368 -2.87 3.88 -30.08
N TYR A 369 -2.67 5.03 -29.43
CA TYR A 369 -3.35 5.38 -28.18
C TYR A 369 -4.85 5.61 -28.41
N GLU A 370 -5.24 6.46 -29.36
CA GLU A 370 -6.65 6.79 -29.62
C GLU A 370 -7.50 5.60 -30.08
N ARG A 371 -6.92 4.55 -30.67
CA ARG A 371 -7.66 3.31 -30.96
C ARG A 371 -7.96 2.50 -29.69
N THR A 372 -7.04 2.49 -28.73
CA THR A 372 -7.11 1.63 -27.54
C THR A 372 -7.78 2.32 -26.34
N MET A 373 -7.76 3.66 -26.29
CA MET A 373 -8.47 4.46 -25.28
C MET A 373 -10.01 4.45 -25.42
N LYS A 374 -10.56 3.90 -26.50
CA LYS A 374 -12.01 3.90 -26.81
C LYS A 374 -12.78 2.81 -26.04
N GLY A 375 -14.12 2.88 -26.07
CA GLY A 375 -15.01 1.93 -25.38
C GLY A 375 -14.88 2.01 -23.86
N THR A 376 -14.76 0.87 -23.19
CA THR A 376 -14.74 0.78 -21.72
C THR A 376 -13.64 1.61 -21.05
N TRP A 377 -12.50 1.81 -21.72
CA TRP A 377 -11.43 2.68 -21.24
C TRP A 377 -11.86 4.16 -21.23
N ALA A 378 -12.55 4.63 -22.27
CA ALA A 378 -13.12 5.98 -22.32
C ALA A 378 -14.22 6.13 -21.27
N GLU A 379 -15.18 5.21 -21.25
CA GLU A 379 -16.38 5.26 -20.40
C GLU A 379 -16.05 5.19 -18.90
N ARG A 380 -15.13 4.32 -18.48
CA ARG A 380 -14.82 4.12 -17.05
C ARG A 380 -13.67 4.98 -16.54
N VAL A 381 -12.67 5.26 -17.37
CA VAL A 381 -11.42 5.91 -16.92
C VAL A 381 -11.29 7.30 -17.50
N PHE A 382 -11.08 7.45 -18.81
CA PHE A 382 -10.66 8.73 -19.40
C PHE A 382 -11.74 9.83 -19.35
N ALA A 383 -13.03 9.48 -19.34
CA ALA A 383 -14.13 10.44 -19.16
C ALA A 383 -14.20 11.08 -17.76
N HIS A 384 -13.54 10.48 -16.75
CA HIS A 384 -13.55 10.94 -15.36
C HIS A 384 -12.28 11.68 -14.94
N LEU A 385 -11.32 11.87 -15.85
CA LEU A 385 -10.08 12.60 -15.59
C LEU A 385 -10.25 14.12 -15.78
N PRO A 386 -9.46 14.95 -15.08
CA PRO A 386 -9.25 16.33 -15.52
C PRO A 386 -8.70 16.35 -16.96
N ARG A 387 -9.23 17.25 -17.80
CA ARG A 387 -8.82 17.42 -19.21
C ARG A 387 -7.35 17.91 -19.30
N PRO A 388 -6.58 17.51 -20.34
CA PRO A 388 -7.06 17.19 -21.69
C PRO A 388 -6.96 15.70 -22.08
N ALA A 389 -8.10 15.00 -22.14
CA ALA A 389 -8.17 13.58 -22.50
C ALA A 389 -9.29 13.21 -23.49
N SER A 390 -10.05 14.19 -24.04
CA SER A 390 -11.21 13.92 -24.90
C SER A 390 -11.43 15.02 -25.95
N GLY A 391 -10.93 14.82 -27.17
CA GLY A 391 -11.17 15.69 -28.33
C GLY A 391 -9.91 16.20 -29.03
N GLU A 392 -8.81 16.39 -28.30
CA GLU A 392 -7.59 17.06 -28.78
C GLU A 392 -6.31 16.22 -28.57
N PHE A 393 -6.44 14.93 -28.22
CA PHE A 393 -5.32 14.11 -27.75
C PHE A 393 -4.17 14.01 -28.77
N ALA A 394 -4.45 13.71 -30.04
CA ALA A 394 -3.43 13.72 -31.08
C ALA A 394 -2.69 15.08 -31.24
N SER A 395 -3.35 16.21 -30.97
CA SER A 395 -2.75 17.55 -31.01
C SER A 395 -1.85 17.79 -29.80
N GLU A 396 -2.30 17.41 -28.59
CA GLU A 396 -1.47 17.52 -27.38
C GLU A 396 -0.27 16.57 -27.41
N VAL A 397 -0.41 15.36 -27.95
CA VAL A 397 0.74 14.47 -28.21
C VAL A 397 1.70 15.14 -29.19
N ALA A 398 1.24 15.77 -30.26
CA ALA A 398 2.11 16.50 -31.19
C ALA A 398 2.83 17.70 -30.53
N ARG A 399 2.19 18.38 -29.56
CA ARG A 399 2.79 19.46 -28.78
C ARG A 399 3.95 18.98 -27.90
N CYS A 400 3.82 17.80 -27.27
CA CYS A 400 4.70 17.37 -26.18
C CYS A 400 5.45 16.04 -26.34
N TYR A 401 5.36 15.37 -27.50
CA TYR A 401 6.10 14.13 -27.81
C TYR A 401 7.61 14.26 -27.47
N PRO A 402 8.23 13.27 -26.78
CA PRO A 402 7.72 11.93 -26.49
C PRO A 402 7.02 11.77 -25.13
N PHE A 403 6.69 12.87 -24.45
CA PHE A 403 5.97 12.83 -23.18
C PHE A 403 4.47 12.66 -23.42
N HIS A 404 3.78 12.05 -22.46
CA HIS A 404 2.32 11.94 -22.48
C HIS A 404 1.69 13.26 -21.98
N PRO A 405 0.60 13.76 -22.59
CA PRO A 405 -0.02 15.03 -22.20
C PRO A 405 -0.30 15.18 -20.69
N ALA A 406 -0.67 14.10 -20.01
CA ALA A 406 -0.90 14.11 -18.56
C ALA A 406 0.36 14.42 -17.71
N LEU A 407 1.56 14.03 -18.14
CA LEU A 407 2.81 14.34 -17.43
C LEU A 407 3.22 15.80 -17.66
N ILE A 408 2.98 16.31 -18.86
CA ILE A 408 3.22 17.72 -19.20
C ILE A 408 2.22 18.62 -18.47
N HIS A 409 0.94 18.25 -18.40
CA HIS A 409 -0.08 18.94 -17.60
C HIS A 409 0.30 18.99 -16.11
N LEU A 410 0.78 17.87 -15.55
CA LEU A 410 1.26 17.80 -14.17
C LEU A 410 2.39 18.82 -13.91
N ALA A 411 3.39 18.89 -14.80
CA ALA A 411 4.47 19.87 -14.71
C ALA A 411 4.00 21.32 -14.96
N GLU A 412 3.07 21.53 -15.90
CA GLU A 412 2.57 22.85 -16.31
C GLU A 412 1.65 23.50 -15.28
N GLN A 413 0.84 22.70 -14.56
CA GLN A 413 -0.29 23.18 -13.76
C GLN A 413 -0.22 22.81 -12.27
N GLU A 414 0.43 21.69 -11.91
CA GLU A 414 0.43 21.19 -10.52
C GLU A 414 1.78 21.28 -9.82
N TRP A 415 2.88 21.12 -10.56
CA TRP A 415 4.24 21.37 -10.03
C TRP A 415 4.57 22.86 -10.03
N ALA A 416 4.14 23.59 -11.06
CA ALA A 416 4.37 25.02 -11.24
C ALA A 416 3.96 25.94 -10.07
N PRO A 417 2.91 25.65 -9.26
CA PRO A 417 2.53 26.46 -8.10
C PRO A 417 3.28 26.11 -6.80
N VAL A 418 4.17 25.10 -6.79
CA VAL A 418 4.88 24.66 -5.59
C VAL A 418 6.08 25.60 -5.33
N SER A 419 6.08 26.29 -4.19
CA SER A 419 7.23 27.10 -3.73
C SER A 419 8.47 26.19 -3.60
N GLY A 420 9.59 26.64 -4.17
CA GLY A 420 10.80 25.85 -4.40
C GLY A 420 10.92 25.27 -5.82
N PHE A 421 9.81 25.02 -6.53
CA PHE A 421 9.85 24.36 -7.85
C PHE A 421 10.05 25.36 -9.00
N GLN A 422 11.29 25.47 -9.48
CA GLN A 422 11.66 26.32 -10.62
C GLN A 422 11.13 25.73 -11.95
N LYS A 423 9.85 25.98 -12.25
CA LYS A 423 9.02 25.31 -13.28
C LYS A 423 9.76 24.78 -14.51
N VAL A 424 10.48 25.62 -15.26
CA VAL A 424 11.25 25.16 -16.44
C VAL A 424 12.48 24.34 -16.06
N ARG A 425 13.33 24.84 -15.15
CA ARG A 425 14.59 24.20 -14.75
C ARG A 425 14.37 22.82 -14.13
N SER A 426 13.49 22.74 -13.12
CA SER A 426 13.24 21.51 -12.38
C SER A 426 12.58 20.45 -13.27
N THR A 427 11.70 20.86 -14.19
CA THR A 427 11.15 19.94 -15.20
C THR A 427 12.22 19.42 -16.17
N ILE A 428 13.15 20.27 -16.63
CA ILE A 428 14.28 19.83 -17.47
C ILE A 428 15.09 18.75 -16.75
N LEU A 429 15.43 18.94 -15.48
CA LEU A 429 16.21 17.96 -14.71
C LEU A 429 15.48 16.61 -14.55
N ILE A 430 14.20 16.63 -14.15
CA ILE A 430 13.39 15.41 -14.01
C ILE A 430 13.25 14.69 -15.36
N PHE A 431 12.94 15.43 -16.44
CA PHE A 431 12.66 14.84 -17.74
C PHE A 431 13.94 14.40 -18.47
N ALA A 432 15.09 15.03 -18.21
CA ALA A 432 16.40 14.60 -18.72
C ALA A 432 16.81 13.25 -18.13
N ALA A 433 16.77 13.13 -16.80
CA ALA A 433 17.06 11.87 -16.11
C ALA A 433 16.09 10.76 -16.55
N THR A 434 14.79 11.08 -16.65
CA THR A 434 13.74 10.14 -17.06
C THR A 434 13.93 9.67 -18.50
N ALA A 435 14.14 10.59 -19.44
CA ALA A 435 14.32 10.25 -20.85
C ALA A 435 15.64 9.50 -21.06
N TYR A 436 16.73 9.85 -20.36
CA TYR A 436 17.96 9.07 -20.39
C TYR A 436 17.70 7.62 -19.94
N ALA A 437 17.17 7.43 -18.72
CA ALA A 437 16.93 6.10 -18.15
C ALA A 437 15.96 5.23 -18.97
N GLN A 438 14.88 5.82 -19.51
CA GLN A 438 13.96 5.09 -20.39
C GLN A 438 14.56 4.80 -21.77
N SER A 439 15.45 5.66 -22.29
CA SER A 439 16.16 5.39 -23.55
C SER A 439 17.18 4.26 -23.40
N GLU A 440 17.83 4.13 -22.25
CA GLU A 440 18.75 3.02 -21.97
C GLU A 440 18.00 1.70 -21.76
N ARG A 441 16.89 1.69 -21.00
CA ARG A 441 15.97 0.52 -20.94
C ARG A 441 15.56 0.09 -22.36
N GLY A 442 15.08 1.02 -23.17
CA GLY A 442 14.66 0.76 -24.55
C GLY A 442 15.78 0.36 -25.53
N ARG A 443 17.05 0.58 -25.19
CA ARG A 443 18.24 0.09 -25.94
C ARG A 443 18.72 -1.28 -25.47
N ALA A 444 18.38 -1.67 -24.23
CA ALA A 444 18.70 -2.97 -23.65
C ALA A 444 17.67 -4.07 -23.98
N ASP A 445 16.76 -3.83 -24.94
CA ASP A 445 15.54 -4.63 -25.20
C ASP A 445 14.62 -4.80 -23.96
N GLU A 446 14.75 -3.95 -22.95
CA GLU A 446 13.76 -3.85 -21.87
C GLU A 446 12.49 -3.10 -22.32
N TRP A 447 11.40 -3.28 -21.57
CA TRP A 447 10.18 -2.52 -21.77
C TRP A 447 10.38 -1.05 -21.39
N ALA A 448 10.07 -0.16 -22.33
CA ALA A 448 9.95 1.28 -22.14
C ALA A 448 8.71 1.78 -22.93
N PRO A 449 8.03 2.85 -22.47
CA PRO A 449 6.73 3.24 -23.01
C PRO A 449 6.85 4.04 -24.34
N PRO A 450 5.85 3.95 -25.25
CA PRO A 450 5.83 4.76 -26.46
C PRO A 450 5.57 6.26 -26.21
N LEU A 451 4.89 6.61 -25.11
CA LEU A 451 4.79 7.96 -24.54
C LEU A 451 5.11 7.92 -23.05
N VAL A 452 6.03 8.75 -22.57
CA VAL A 452 6.44 8.80 -21.16
C VAL A 452 5.39 9.55 -20.34
N GLY A 453 4.59 8.83 -19.54
CA GLY A 453 3.56 9.41 -18.66
C GLY A 453 3.92 9.45 -17.17
N PRO A 454 2.98 9.83 -16.29
CA PRO A 454 3.24 9.97 -14.85
C PRO A 454 3.65 8.67 -14.15
N GLY A 455 3.31 7.50 -14.69
CA GLY A 455 3.78 6.21 -14.17
C GLY A 455 5.19 5.82 -14.66
N ASP A 456 5.75 6.57 -15.60
CA ASP A 456 6.90 6.16 -16.41
C ASP A 456 8.22 6.86 -16.02
N LEU A 457 8.31 7.38 -14.80
CA LEU A 457 9.55 7.93 -14.23
C LEU A 457 10.24 6.81 -13.43
N PRO A 458 11.33 6.19 -13.92
CA PRO A 458 11.84 4.95 -13.34
C PRO A 458 12.58 5.21 -12.03
N LEU A 459 11.88 5.12 -10.89
CA LEU A 459 12.41 5.39 -9.54
C LEU A 459 13.54 4.45 -9.09
N SER A 460 13.78 3.35 -9.83
CA SER A 460 14.96 2.49 -9.66
C SER A 460 16.27 3.16 -10.13
N SER A 461 16.20 4.26 -10.90
CA SER A 461 17.35 5.10 -11.20
C SER A 461 17.54 6.12 -10.08
N PRO A 462 18.69 6.14 -9.39
CA PRO A 462 19.01 7.17 -8.40
C PRO A 462 18.99 8.58 -9.02
N GLN A 463 19.41 8.72 -10.28
CA GLN A 463 19.37 9.99 -11.02
C GLN A 463 17.94 10.52 -11.16
N VAL A 464 16.99 9.67 -11.55
CA VAL A 464 15.57 10.05 -11.66
C VAL A 464 14.98 10.36 -10.29
N ARG A 465 15.24 9.51 -9.30
CA ARG A 465 14.71 9.68 -7.94
C ARG A 465 15.20 10.98 -7.29
N GLU A 466 16.50 11.28 -7.33
CA GLU A 466 17.04 12.51 -6.76
C GLU A 466 16.70 13.74 -7.62
N ALA A 467 16.55 13.61 -8.95
CA ALA A 467 16.04 14.70 -9.79
C ALA A 467 14.59 15.08 -9.44
N ILE A 468 13.74 14.13 -9.03
CA ILE A 468 12.38 14.39 -8.52
C ILE A 468 12.44 14.97 -7.10
N ILE A 469 13.20 14.36 -6.20
CA ILE A 469 13.18 14.72 -4.76
C ILE A 469 13.91 16.04 -4.50
N GLY A 470 15.02 16.30 -5.18
CA GLY A 470 15.79 17.56 -5.13
C GLY A 470 15.26 18.67 -6.07
N SER A 471 14.11 18.49 -6.70
CA SER A 471 13.53 19.44 -7.68
C SER A 471 12.98 20.74 -7.08
N GLY A 472 12.81 20.80 -5.75
CA GLY A 472 11.99 21.80 -5.07
C GLY A 472 10.52 21.42 -4.90
N LEU A 473 10.08 20.23 -5.36
CA LEU A 473 8.74 19.69 -5.06
C LEU A 473 8.53 19.31 -3.59
N ILE A 474 9.61 19.18 -2.80
CA ILE A 474 9.59 18.83 -1.38
C ILE A 474 10.35 19.93 -0.63
N ALA A 475 9.68 20.57 0.33
CA ALA A 475 10.21 21.76 1.01
C ALA A 475 11.17 21.45 2.19
N ASP A 476 11.25 20.21 2.66
CA ASP A 476 12.08 19.84 3.81
C ASP A 476 12.83 18.49 3.65
N ASP A 477 14.06 18.45 4.17
CA ASP A 477 14.97 17.29 4.04
C ASP A 477 14.44 16.00 4.69
N LYS A 478 13.58 16.12 5.72
CA LYS A 478 13.03 14.95 6.43
C LYS A 478 11.92 14.29 5.60
N THR A 479 11.02 15.08 5.03
CA THR A 479 10.03 14.59 4.05
C THR A 479 10.73 14.03 2.81
N ALA A 480 11.82 14.66 2.34
CA ALA A 480 12.64 14.14 1.25
C ALA A 480 13.28 12.79 1.58
N ALA A 481 13.87 12.63 2.78
CA ALA A 481 14.41 11.36 3.25
C ALA A 481 13.33 10.27 3.36
N ASN A 482 12.14 10.60 3.87
CA ASN A 482 11.03 9.66 3.94
C ASN A 482 10.58 9.21 2.54
N TYR A 483 10.45 10.13 1.56
CA TYR A 483 10.11 9.74 0.19
C TYR A 483 11.20 8.91 -0.51
N ARG A 484 12.50 9.12 -0.22
CA ARG A 484 13.56 8.20 -0.70
C ARG A 484 13.35 6.77 -0.20
N GLN A 485 13.01 6.61 1.08
CA GLN A 485 12.74 5.30 1.66
C GLN A 485 11.50 4.66 1.02
N LEU A 486 10.39 5.41 0.90
CA LEU A 486 9.14 4.90 0.30
C LEU A 486 9.31 4.47 -1.16
N ALA A 487 10.11 5.20 -1.95
CA ALA A 487 10.42 4.79 -3.32
C ALA A 487 11.04 3.38 -3.36
N ALA A 488 12.02 3.11 -2.49
CA ALA A 488 12.72 1.83 -2.42
C ALA A 488 11.89 0.69 -1.77
N THR A 489 11.09 0.97 -0.73
CA THR A 489 10.34 -0.08 -0.01
C THR A 489 9.03 -0.45 -0.70
N ASP A 490 8.29 0.54 -1.18
CA ASP A 490 6.91 0.35 -1.62
C ASP A 490 6.82 0.23 -3.14
N ILE A 491 7.72 0.88 -3.89
CA ILE A 491 7.63 0.96 -5.35
C ILE A 491 8.65 0.04 -6.01
N VAL A 492 9.91 0.46 -6.06
CA VAL A 492 11.00 -0.27 -6.69
C VAL A 492 12.37 0.15 -6.13
N SER A 493 13.19 -0.85 -5.87
CA SER A 493 14.58 -0.75 -5.39
C SER A 493 15.58 -0.44 -6.51
N ASP A 494 16.80 -0.04 -6.15
CA ASP A 494 17.87 0.36 -7.11
C ASP A 494 18.35 -0.81 -7.99
N ASP A 495 18.32 -2.03 -7.45
CA ASP A 495 18.56 -3.30 -8.15
C ASP A 495 17.34 -3.78 -8.96
N GLY A 496 16.16 -3.18 -8.76
CA GLY A 496 14.96 -3.43 -9.57
C GLY A 496 14.28 -4.79 -9.34
N ASP A 497 14.68 -5.54 -8.31
CA ASP A 497 14.13 -6.85 -7.94
C ASP A 497 13.18 -6.80 -6.72
N ARG A 498 13.28 -5.77 -5.87
CA ARG A 498 12.41 -5.52 -4.70
C ARG A 498 11.62 -4.20 -4.83
N GLY A 499 10.83 -3.91 -3.80
CA GLY A 499 9.78 -2.89 -3.78
C GLY A 499 8.43 -3.59 -3.93
N ALA A 500 7.44 -3.25 -3.09
CA ALA A 500 6.18 -4.01 -3.05
C ALA A 500 5.45 -4.05 -4.42
N ALA A 501 5.32 -2.89 -5.09
CA ALA A 501 4.76 -2.80 -6.43
C ALA A 501 5.53 -3.66 -7.46
N ARG A 502 6.87 -3.59 -7.41
CA ARG A 502 7.75 -4.39 -8.28
C ARG A 502 7.58 -5.90 -8.04
N LEU A 503 7.46 -6.33 -6.79
CA LEU A 503 7.27 -7.73 -6.43
C LEU A 503 5.91 -8.26 -6.92
N LEU A 504 4.85 -7.45 -6.88
CA LEU A 504 3.56 -7.82 -7.49
C LEU A 504 3.70 -8.06 -9.00
N ASP A 505 4.40 -7.19 -9.74
CA ASP A 505 4.62 -7.40 -11.18
C ASP A 505 5.50 -8.63 -11.48
N ILE A 506 6.50 -8.92 -10.65
CA ILE A 506 7.33 -10.14 -10.76
C ILE A 506 6.48 -11.39 -10.53
N HIS A 507 5.61 -11.40 -9.51
CA HIS A 507 4.67 -12.52 -9.30
C HIS A 507 3.65 -12.66 -10.45
N ARG A 508 3.25 -11.55 -11.08
CA ARG A 508 2.39 -11.53 -12.28
C ARG A 508 3.10 -11.85 -13.60
N ALA A 509 4.36 -12.29 -13.62
CA ALA A 509 5.10 -12.61 -14.85
C ALA A 509 4.46 -13.67 -15.78
N LYS A 510 3.37 -14.34 -15.35
CA LYS A 510 2.55 -15.27 -16.15
C LYS A 510 1.20 -14.70 -16.62
N ALA A 511 0.86 -13.46 -16.26
CA ALA A 511 -0.41 -12.83 -16.65
C ALA A 511 -0.46 -12.57 -18.17
N PRO A 512 -1.65 -12.57 -18.82
CA PRO A 512 -1.76 -12.38 -20.27
C PRO A 512 -1.14 -11.07 -20.78
N PHE A 513 -1.22 -10.01 -19.97
CA PHE A 513 -0.65 -8.69 -20.28
C PHE A 513 0.83 -8.53 -19.89
N ALA A 514 1.45 -9.50 -19.22
CA ALA A 514 2.78 -9.31 -18.61
C ALA A 514 3.89 -8.98 -19.64
N ALA A 515 3.73 -9.39 -20.90
CA ALA A 515 4.64 -9.01 -21.98
C ALA A 515 4.41 -7.58 -22.51
N ALA A 516 3.20 -7.06 -22.38
CA ALA A 516 2.80 -5.72 -22.83
C ALA A 516 2.91 -4.65 -21.73
N ASN A 517 2.81 -5.03 -20.46
CA ASN A 517 2.88 -4.16 -19.29
C ASN A 517 3.61 -4.86 -18.09
N PRO A 518 4.92 -5.18 -18.21
CA PRO A 518 5.71 -5.92 -17.20
C PRO A 518 6.05 -5.14 -15.92
N ARG A 519 5.49 -3.93 -15.80
CA ARG A 519 5.72 -2.95 -14.73
C ARG A 519 4.39 -2.26 -14.35
N ALA A 520 3.26 -2.96 -14.47
CA ALA A 520 1.93 -2.38 -14.30
C ALA A 520 1.68 -1.80 -12.90
N ALA A 521 2.04 -2.54 -11.84
CA ALA A 521 1.99 -2.05 -10.47
C ALA A 521 3.08 -1.00 -10.19
N GLU A 522 4.32 -1.23 -10.64
CA GLU A 522 5.42 -0.24 -10.54
C GLU A 522 5.00 1.11 -11.12
N ARG A 523 4.35 1.14 -12.29
CA ARG A 523 3.89 2.38 -12.95
C ARG A 523 2.74 3.07 -12.21
N MET A 524 1.75 2.32 -11.73
CA MET A 524 0.67 2.91 -10.91
C MET A 524 1.21 3.49 -9.60
N ALA A 525 2.14 2.80 -8.94
CA ALA A 525 2.76 3.25 -7.70
C ALA A 525 3.71 4.45 -7.91
N THR A 526 4.45 4.50 -9.02
CA THR A 526 5.23 5.69 -9.44
C THR A 526 4.32 6.91 -9.66
N ALA A 527 3.18 6.75 -10.33
CA ALA A 527 2.23 7.84 -10.52
C ALA A 527 1.63 8.30 -9.19
N LEU A 528 1.27 7.38 -8.31
CA LEU A 528 0.81 7.67 -6.96
C LEU A 528 1.84 8.50 -6.16
N PHE A 529 3.13 8.15 -6.26
CA PHE A 529 4.24 8.85 -5.61
C PHE A 529 4.34 10.30 -6.06
N LEU A 530 4.36 10.56 -7.37
CA LEU A 530 4.37 11.94 -7.90
C LEU A 530 3.13 12.73 -7.47
N LEU A 531 1.95 12.11 -7.48
CA LEU A 531 0.68 12.74 -7.07
C LEU A 531 0.53 12.87 -5.54
N SER A 532 1.39 12.23 -4.75
CA SER A 532 1.46 12.37 -3.29
C SER A 532 2.43 13.47 -2.88
N ILE A 533 3.57 13.60 -3.57
CA ILE A 533 4.61 14.61 -3.28
C ILE A 533 4.07 16.04 -3.33
N VAL A 534 3.22 16.36 -4.32
CA VAL A 534 2.71 17.72 -4.60
C VAL A 534 1.78 18.28 -3.50
N GLY A 535 1.43 17.49 -2.48
CA GLY A 535 0.60 17.96 -1.37
C GLY A 535 -0.80 18.35 -1.84
N ALA A 536 -1.27 19.55 -1.51
CA ALA A 536 -2.63 19.99 -1.83
C ALA A 536 -2.77 20.40 -3.32
N ARG A 537 -3.06 19.41 -4.17
CA ARG A 537 -3.40 19.60 -5.60
C ARG A 537 -4.59 20.54 -5.78
N ALA A 538 -4.76 21.13 -6.98
CA ALA A 538 -5.77 22.16 -7.28
C ALA A 538 -7.24 21.81 -6.98
N GLN A 539 -7.57 20.51 -6.80
CA GLN A 539 -8.89 20.04 -6.32
C GLN A 539 -9.00 19.99 -4.78
N GLY A 540 -8.09 20.62 -4.05
CA GLY A 540 -8.10 20.76 -2.59
C GLY A 540 -7.68 19.52 -1.79
N ARG A 541 -7.19 18.46 -2.44
CA ARG A 541 -6.82 17.18 -1.79
C ARG A 541 -5.60 16.52 -2.46
N GLN A 542 -4.73 15.98 -1.61
CA GLN A 542 -3.52 15.22 -1.99
C GLN A 542 -3.84 13.89 -2.68
N GLY A 543 -2.86 13.34 -3.39
CA GLY A 543 -2.91 11.98 -3.92
C GLY A 543 -3.59 11.85 -5.29
N ALA A 544 -3.90 10.61 -5.62
CA ALA A 544 -4.46 10.18 -6.90
C ALA A 544 -5.85 9.56 -6.73
N THR A 545 -6.75 9.80 -7.68
CA THR A 545 -7.99 9.04 -7.85
C THR A 545 -7.71 7.70 -8.53
N GLU A 546 -8.60 6.71 -8.37
CA GLU A 546 -8.46 5.43 -9.08
C GLU A 546 -8.36 5.58 -10.60
N GLY A 547 -9.06 6.58 -11.16
CA GLY A 547 -9.01 6.88 -12.59
C GLY A 547 -7.61 7.31 -13.03
N GLU A 548 -6.96 8.20 -12.28
CA GLU A 548 -5.59 8.66 -12.56
C GLU A 548 -4.58 7.50 -12.46
N LEU A 549 -4.75 6.59 -11.50
CA LEU A 549 -3.89 5.41 -11.37
C LEU A 549 -4.11 4.40 -12.51
N LYS A 550 -5.37 4.06 -12.82
CA LYS A 550 -5.73 3.19 -13.97
C LYS A 550 -5.21 3.78 -15.29
N ALA A 551 -5.27 5.10 -15.46
CA ALA A 551 -4.75 5.80 -16.62
C ALA A 551 -3.20 5.83 -16.68
N ALA A 552 -2.51 5.97 -15.55
CA ALA A 552 -1.05 5.93 -15.51
C ALA A 552 -0.50 4.52 -15.75
N GLY A 553 -1.23 3.48 -15.32
CA GLY A 553 -0.92 2.09 -15.63
C GLY A 553 -1.28 1.66 -17.06
N PHE A 554 -1.97 2.49 -17.84
CA PHE A 554 -2.41 2.16 -19.21
C PHE A 554 -1.25 1.85 -20.16
N VAL A 555 -1.52 0.97 -21.13
CA VAL A 555 -0.68 0.73 -22.31
C VAL A 555 -1.62 0.48 -23.51
N PRO A 556 -1.30 0.93 -24.74
CA PRO A 556 -2.16 0.69 -25.90
C PRO A 556 -2.00 -0.74 -26.46
N ASP A 557 -2.30 -1.75 -25.64
CA ASP A 557 -2.32 -3.17 -25.99
C ASP A 557 -3.63 -3.81 -25.50
N VAL A 558 -4.29 -4.59 -26.37
CA VAL A 558 -5.61 -5.21 -26.10
C VAL A 558 -5.56 -6.31 -25.02
N SER A 559 -4.39 -6.75 -24.58
CA SER A 559 -4.23 -7.67 -23.45
C SER A 559 -4.40 -6.99 -22.08
N PHE A 560 -4.29 -5.65 -22.01
CA PHE A 560 -4.44 -4.87 -20.78
C PHE A 560 -5.75 -4.08 -20.78
N ASP A 561 -6.84 -4.76 -20.42
CA ASP A 561 -8.16 -4.14 -20.25
C ASP A 561 -8.34 -3.46 -18.88
N VAL A 562 -9.49 -2.79 -18.71
CA VAL A 562 -9.84 -2.07 -17.47
C VAL A 562 -9.96 -3.03 -16.26
N ALA A 563 -10.35 -4.29 -16.47
CA ALA A 563 -10.44 -5.28 -15.38
C ALA A 563 -9.05 -5.77 -14.95
N GLN A 564 -8.08 -5.88 -15.87
CA GLN A 564 -6.67 -6.09 -15.51
C GLN A 564 -6.13 -4.92 -14.69
N ALA A 565 -6.42 -3.68 -15.10
CA ALA A 565 -6.05 -2.48 -14.35
C ALA A 565 -6.72 -2.41 -12.96
N GLU A 566 -7.95 -2.90 -12.84
CA GLU A 566 -8.67 -3.03 -11.56
C GLU A 566 -8.07 -4.11 -10.65
N SER A 567 -7.62 -5.26 -11.17
CA SER A 567 -6.86 -6.24 -10.38
C SER A 567 -5.54 -5.66 -9.88
N VAL A 568 -4.76 -5.03 -10.76
CA VAL A 568 -3.46 -4.43 -10.40
C VAL A 568 -3.62 -3.38 -9.30
N LEU A 569 -4.67 -2.54 -9.36
CA LEU A 569 -4.95 -1.54 -8.34
C LEU A 569 -5.46 -2.15 -7.02
N ALA A 570 -6.31 -3.18 -7.08
CA ALA A 570 -6.79 -3.89 -5.89
C ALA A 570 -5.63 -4.56 -5.14
N GLU A 571 -4.69 -5.17 -5.86
CA GLU A 571 -3.48 -5.79 -5.30
C GLU A 571 -2.50 -4.75 -4.73
N LEU A 572 -2.40 -3.55 -5.32
CA LEU A 572 -1.66 -2.43 -4.72
C LEU A 572 -2.30 -1.94 -3.41
N GLY A 573 -3.62 -2.08 -3.27
CA GLY A 573 -4.38 -1.83 -2.04
C GLY A 573 -4.37 -2.96 -1.01
N ASP A 574 -3.70 -4.09 -1.30
CA ASP A 574 -3.70 -5.25 -0.41
C ASP A 574 -2.87 -4.99 0.87
N PRO A 575 -3.44 -5.19 2.09
CA PRO A 575 -2.72 -4.91 3.34
C PRO A 575 -1.44 -5.72 3.54
N ASP A 576 -1.34 -6.92 2.96
CA ASP A 576 -0.21 -7.83 3.13
C ASP A 576 0.87 -7.63 2.07
N ALA A 577 0.47 -7.54 0.79
CA ALA A 577 1.35 -7.58 -0.38
C ALA A 577 1.38 -6.28 -1.21
N GLY A 578 0.42 -5.38 -1.01
CA GLY A 578 0.33 -4.07 -1.68
C GLY A 578 1.32 -3.05 -1.15
N LEU A 579 1.00 -1.77 -1.25
CA LEU A 579 1.83 -0.66 -0.74
C LEU A 579 1.62 -0.50 0.79
N ALA A 580 2.69 -0.32 1.57
CA ALA A 580 2.65 -0.25 3.03
C ALA A 580 2.26 1.14 3.56
N ALA A 581 2.79 2.19 2.93
CA ALA A 581 2.53 3.60 3.28
C ALA A 581 1.23 4.14 2.64
N LEU A 582 0.41 3.27 2.08
CA LEU A 582 -0.80 3.64 1.34
C LEU A 582 -1.94 4.01 2.28
N GLU A 583 -2.45 5.22 2.09
CA GLU A 583 -3.57 5.80 2.82
C GLU A 583 -4.68 6.25 1.88
N LYS A 584 -5.93 6.19 2.34
CA LYS A 584 -7.12 6.48 1.54
C LYS A 584 -7.97 7.60 2.14
N ILE A 585 -7.95 8.76 1.49
CA ILE A 585 -8.80 9.91 1.80
C ILE A 585 -10.18 9.68 1.19
N GLU A 586 -11.15 9.29 2.02
CA GLU A 586 -12.51 8.98 1.55
C GLU A 586 -13.22 10.18 0.90
N GLY A 587 -14.01 9.87 -0.13
CA GLY A 587 -14.79 10.83 -0.91
C GLY A 587 -15.85 11.56 -0.09
N ARG A 588 -16.18 12.81 -0.47
CA ARG A 588 -17.24 13.61 0.14
C ARG A 588 -18.00 14.39 -0.94
N GLY A 589 -19.32 14.47 -0.85
CA GLY A 589 -20.14 15.29 -1.75
C GLY A 589 -20.02 14.93 -3.24
N GLY A 590 -19.90 13.65 -3.58
CA GLY A 590 -19.72 13.18 -4.96
C GLY A 590 -18.29 13.26 -5.50
N GLN A 591 -17.33 13.83 -4.75
CA GLN A 591 -15.91 13.75 -5.10
C GLN A 591 -15.38 12.32 -4.91
N PRO A 592 -14.57 11.78 -5.84
CA PRO A 592 -13.97 10.46 -5.70
C PRO A 592 -13.03 10.38 -4.48
N ALA A 593 -12.85 9.18 -3.95
CA ALA A 593 -11.80 8.92 -2.97
C ALA A 593 -10.41 9.11 -3.61
N ARG A 594 -9.44 9.55 -2.79
CA ARG A 594 -8.05 9.79 -3.21
C ARG A 594 -7.11 8.94 -2.37
N TRP A 595 -6.19 8.26 -3.04
CA TRP A 595 -5.15 7.41 -2.47
C TRP A 595 -3.86 8.22 -2.43
N PHE A 596 -3.05 8.10 -1.38
CA PHE A 596 -1.74 8.75 -1.29
C PHE A 596 -0.72 7.91 -0.51
N LEU A 597 0.57 8.20 -0.70
CA LEU A 597 1.64 7.67 0.12
C LEU A 597 1.88 8.61 1.31
N SER A 598 1.67 8.09 2.52
CA SER A 598 1.92 8.80 3.77
C SER A 598 3.39 8.76 4.15
N THR A 599 3.97 9.91 4.46
CA THR A 599 5.32 10.01 5.05
C THR A 599 5.33 9.90 6.58
N ARG A 600 4.18 9.56 7.19
CA ARG A 600 4.01 9.24 8.61
C ARG A 600 3.87 7.71 8.77
N GLN A 601 4.14 7.19 9.97
CA GLN A 601 3.89 5.76 10.25
C GLN A 601 2.39 5.47 10.17
N THR A 602 1.98 4.63 9.21
CA THR A 602 0.60 4.16 9.06
C THR A 602 0.34 2.92 9.90
N LEU A 603 -0.93 2.59 10.16
CA LEU A 603 -1.28 1.31 10.78
C LEU A 603 -0.82 0.11 9.93
N ASN A 604 -0.82 0.24 8.59
CA ASN A 604 -0.35 -0.79 7.66
C ASN A 604 1.17 -1.01 7.73
N MET A 605 1.97 0.06 7.82
CA MET A 605 3.42 -0.02 8.03
C MET A 605 3.75 -0.71 9.37
N LEU A 606 3.06 -0.31 10.44
CA LEU A 606 3.24 -0.91 11.76
C LEU A 606 2.80 -2.37 11.80
N PHE A 607 1.69 -2.72 11.13
CA PHE A 607 1.21 -4.10 11.01
C PHE A 607 2.22 -4.99 10.29
N ARG A 608 2.78 -4.56 9.16
CA ARG A 608 3.80 -5.33 8.42
C ARG A 608 5.07 -5.53 9.23
N ALA A 609 5.53 -4.50 9.95
CA ALA A 609 6.67 -4.61 10.85
C ALA A 609 6.39 -5.55 12.05
N ALA A 610 5.19 -5.49 12.61
CA ALA A 610 4.76 -6.38 13.69
C ALA A 610 4.64 -7.85 13.22
N ARG A 611 4.03 -8.07 12.05
CA ARG A 611 3.78 -9.39 11.44
C ARG A 611 5.07 -10.11 11.05
N SER A 612 6.00 -9.40 10.41
CA SER A 612 7.31 -9.94 10.03
C SER A 612 8.25 -10.21 11.22
N SER A 613 7.88 -9.76 12.43
CA SER A 613 8.59 -10.04 13.68
C SER A 613 7.82 -10.95 14.66
N VAL A 614 6.71 -11.56 14.23
CA VAL A 614 6.06 -12.66 14.99
C VAL A 614 6.87 -13.94 14.77
N THR A 615 7.21 -14.64 15.85
CA THR A 615 7.96 -15.91 15.76
C THR A 615 7.03 -17.11 15.59
N ASP A 616 7.56 -18.23 15.08
CA ASP A 616 6.83 -19.50 15.00
C ASP A 616 6.31 -19.95 16.38
N ASP A 617 7.14 -19.81 17.42
CA ASP A 617 6.82 -20.15 18.81
C ASP A 617 5.71 -19.25 19.39
N GLU A 618 5.85 -17.93 19.30
CA GLU A 618 4.86 -16.96 19.81
C GLU A 618 3.48 -17.15 19.18
N ARG A 619 3.43 -17.37 17.85
CA ARG A 619 2.20 -17.72 17.14
C ARG A 619 1.61 -19.02 17.68
N ASP A 620 2.42 -20.05 17.86
CA ASP A 620 1.93 -21.36 18.27
C ASP A 620 1.65 -21.47 19.79
N GLU A 621 2.17 -20.57 20.61
CA GLU A 621 1.68 -20.29 21.96
C GLU A 621 0.27 -19.69 21.93
N GLU A 622 0.08 -18.59 21.20
CA GLU A 622 -1.23 -17.94 21.15
C GLU A 622 -2.29 -18.85 20.48
N PHE A 623 -1.91 -19.66 19.48
CA PHE A 623 -2.79 -20.66 18.88
C PHE A 623 -3.28 -21.69 19.93
N VAL A 624 -2.42 -22.18 20.83
CA VAL A 624 -2.84 -23.09 21.92
C VAL A 624 -3.76 -22.38 22.93
N ARG A 625 -3.46 -21.14 23.31
CA ARG A 625 -4.33 -20.34 24.21
C ARG A 625 -5.72 -20.11 23.58
N VAL A 626 -5.77 -19.85 22.28
CA VAL A 626 -7.01 -19.67 21.52
C VAL A 626 -7.76 -20.99 21.39
N VAL A 627 -7.08 -22.12 21.20
CA VAL A 627 -7.70 -23.46 21.21
C VAL A 627 -8.36 -23.75 22.55
N ASP A 628 -7.68 -23.54 23.69
CA ASP A 628 -8.30 -23.75 25.00
C ASP A 628 -9.48 -22.79 25.25
N ARG A 629 -9.33 -21.51 24.90
CA ARG A 629 -10.41 -20.50 25.00
C ARG A 629 -11.66 -20.87 24.20
N LEU A 630 -11.51 -21.54 23.06
CA LEU A 630 -12.62 -21.92 22.18
C LEU A 630 -13.17 -23.32 22.47
N ALA A 631 -12.42 -24.16 23.20
CA ALA A 631 -12.81 -25.51 23.59
C ALA A 631 -13.85 -25.51 24.72
N THR A 632 -15.05 -26.02 24.42
CA THR A 632 -16.17 -26.16 25.37
C THR A 632 -16.38 -27.62 25.76
N THR A 633 -16.77 -27.87 27.01
CA THR A 633 -17.03 -29.23 27.51
C THR A 633 -18.33 -29.82 26.95
N GLY A 634 -19.37 -29.01 26.74
CA GLY A 634 -20.70 -29.54 26.44
C GLY A 634 -21.15 -30.56 27.51
N PRO A 635 -21.72 -31.71 27.12
CA PRO A 635 -22.09 -32.79 28.05
C PRO A 635 -20.91 -33.70 28.51
N PHE A 636 -19.67 -33.45 28.10
CA PHE A 636 -18.51 -34.12 28.70
C PHE A 636 -18.25 -33.56 30.11
N LYS A 637 -17.96 -34.44 31.09
CA LYS A 637 -17.63 -34.00 32.46
C LYS A 637 -16.37 -33.12 32.51
N THR A 638 -15.37 -33.40 31.68
CA THR A 638 -14.11 -32.65 31.63
C THR A 638 -13.66 -32.34 30.20
N LYS A 639 -12.88 -31.26 30.03
CA LYS A 639 -12.01 -31.07 28.87
C LYS A 639 -10.56 -31.23 29.31
N LEU A 640 -9.73 -31.83 28.46
CA LEU A 640 -8.31 -32.03 28.69
C LEU A 640 -7.56 -31.52 27.47
N VAL A 641 -6.91 -30.35 27.59
CA VAL A 641 -6.00 -29.86 26.54
C VAL A 641 -4.64 -30.49 26.77
N VAL A 642 -4.19 -31.33 25.84
CA VAL A 642 -2.87 -31.94 25.88
C VAL A 642 -1.89 -30.98 25.21
N GLU A 643 -1.00 -30.37 25.98
CA GLU A 643 0.13 -29.61 25.45
C GLU A 643 1.17 -30.55 24.80
N ALA A 644 1.69 -30.17 23.63
CA ALA A 644 2.83 -30.81 22.99
C ALA A 644 3.65 -29.75 22.24
N LYS A 645 4.77 -29.36 22.83
CA LYS A 645 5.65 -28.29 22.31
C LYS A 645 6.31 -28.68 20.98
N ALA A 646 6.98 -27.73 20.34
CA ALA A 646 7.78 -28.00 19.15
C ALA A 646 8.83 -29.09 19.43
N GLU A 647 9.20 -29.89 18.42
CA GLU A 647 10.09 -31.05 18.57
C GLU A 647 11.48 -30.68 19.12
N GLU A 648 11.92 -29.44 18.85
CA GLU A 648 13.16 -28.84 19.34
C GLU A 648 13.10 -28.49 20.84
N GLN A 649 11.90 -28.25 21.39
CA GLN A 649 11.66 -27.93 22.80
C GLN A 649 11.26 -29.17 23.61
N ASP A 650 10.57 -30.14 22.99
CA ASP A 650 10.16 -31.41 23.58
C ASP A 650 10.32 -32.55 22.56
N PRO A 651 11.47 -33.24 22.55
CA PRO A 651 11.77 -34.31 21.58
C PRO A 651 11.13 -35.66 21.95
N ARG A 652 10.15 -35.69 22.87
CA ARG A 652 9.44 -36.91 23.25
C ARG A 652 8.48 -37.34 22.12
N PRO A 653 8.43 -38.63 21.73
CA PRO A 653 7.44 -39.13 20.78
C PRO A 653 6.00 -38.84 21.25
N LEU A 654 5.08 -38.61 20.30
CA LEU A 654 3.70 -38.21 20.63
C LEU A 654 2.98 -39.18 21.59
N ARG A 655 3.31 -40.48 21.50
CA ARG A 655 2.86 -41.53 22.41
C ARG A 655 3.25 -41.24 23.87
N THR A 656 4.50 -40.89 24.11
CA THR A 656 5.04 -40.58 25.45
C THR A 656 4.44 -39.29 26.01
N ILE A 657 4.13 -38.32 25.16
CA ILE A 657 3.42 -37.11 25.58
C ILE A 657 2.02 -37.50 26.09
N LEU A 658 1.24 -38.27 25.31
CA LEU A 658 -0.09 -38.77 25.73
C LEU A 658 -0.03 -39.65 27.00
N GLU A 659 1.00 -40.48 27.15
CA GLU A 659 1.26 -41.28 28.36
C GLU A 659 1.45 -40.40 29.61
N THR A 660 2.12 -39.25 29.48
CA THR A 660 2.28 -38.28 30.58
C THR A 660 1.12 -37.30 30.75
N ALA A 661 0.14 -37.27 29.83
CA ALA A 661 -0.92 -36.25 29.82
C ALA A 661 -2.14 -36.57 30.69
N SER A 662 -1.99 -37.44 31.70
CA SER A 662 -3.06 -37.85 32.64
C SER A 662 -4.36 -38.30 31.96
N ILE A 663 -4.25 -39.02 30.84
CA ILE A 663 -5.41 -39.42 30.02
C ILE A 663 -6.26 -40.51 30.69
N ASP A 664 -5.75 -41.27 31.67
CA ASP A 664 -6.52 -42.34 32.31
C ASP A 664 -7.31 -41.86 33.54
N ASP A 665 -8.37 -41.09 33.27
CA ASP A 665 -9.28 -40.52 34.29
C ASP A 665 -10.52 -41.42 34.50
N ALA A 666 -10.76 -41.80 35.75
CA ALA A 666 -11.74 -42.82 36.15
C ALA A 666 -13.18 -42.28 36.19
N ARG A 667 -14.10 -43.01 35.55
CA ARG A 667 -15.55 -42.71 35.55
C ARG A 667 -15.91 -41.29 35.06
N ASN A 668 -15.01 -40.68 34.27
CA ASN A 668 -15.18 -39.37 33.67
C ASN A 668 -15.20 -39.42 32.14
N THR A 669 -16.16 -38.72 31.54
CA THR A 669 -16.25 -38.49 30.10
C THR A 669 -15.44 -37.24 29.74
N ARG A 670 -14.49 -37.38 28.81
CA ARG A 670 -13.51 -36.32 28.53
C ARG A 670 -13.34 -36.02 27.05
N LEU A 671 -13.42 -34.73 26.71
CA LEU A 671 -13.01 -34.20 25.41
C LEU A 671 -11.51 -33.87 25.49
N VAL A 672 -10.69 -34.67 24.83
CA VAL A 672 -9.23 -34.54 24.80
C VAL A 672 -8.83 -33.73 23.57
N VAL A 673 -8.46 -32.46 23.76
CA VAL A 673 -8.06 -31.56 22.67
C VAL A 673 -6.54 -31.62 22.52
N LEU A 674 -6.06 -31.99 21.34
CA LEU A 674 -4.63 -32.20 21.09
C LEU A 674 -3.95 -30.95 20.52
N ASP A 675 -2.76 -30.59 21.03
CA ASP A 675 -1.97 -29.43 20.59
C ASP A 675 -1.78 -29.38 19.05
N PRO A 676 -2.17 -28.27 18.39
CA PRO A 676 -2.07 -28.15 16.94
C PRO A 676 -0.62 -28.01 16.44
N ARG A 677 0.38 -27.77 17.30
CA ARG A 677 1.81 -27.74 16.94
C ARG A 677 2.25 -29.08 16.37
N ARG A 678 1.98 -30.13 17.13
CA ARG A 678 2.48 -31.50 16.92
C ARG A 678 1.43 -32.43 16.31
N PHE A 679 0.23 -32.48 16.89
CA PHE A 679 -0.81 -33.41 16.43
C PHE A 679 -1.56 -32.82 15.23
N SER A 680 -1.71 -33.59 14.15
CA SER A 680 -2.53 -33.17 13.00
C SER A 680 -2.88 -34.34 12.07
N PHE A 681 -4.06 -34.28 11.44
CA PHE A 681 -4.51 -35.28 10.46
C PHE A 681 -4.41 -34.79 9.01
N LEU A 682 -3.91 -35.67 8.14
CA LEU A 682 -3.86 -35.59 6.67
C LEU A 682 -3.19 -36.86 6.13
N ASN A 683 -3.86 -37.51 5.17
CA ASN A 683 -3.44 -38.78 4.56
C ASN A 683 -1.94 -38.81 4.22
N GLY A 684 -1.19 -39.69 4.90
CA GLY A 684 0.21 -40.00 4.58
C GLY A 684 1.27 -39.29 5.42
N ILE A 685 0.89 -38.32 6.26
CA ILE A 685 1.83 -37.64 7.20
C ILE A 685 1.36 -37.77 8.66
N ASP A 686 0.15 -38.28 8.89
CA ASP A 686 -0.49 -38.38 10.20
C ASP A 686 -0.21 -39.69 10.96
N HIS A 687 0.69 -40.54 10.46
CA HIS A 687 0.98 -41.87 11.03
C HIS A 687 1.39 -41.81 12.51
N GLU A 688 2.27 -40.89 12.92
CA GLU A 688 2.67 -40.76 14.34
C GLU A 688 1.49 -40.32 15.22
N THR A 689 0.71 -39.33 14.77
CA THR A 689 -0.48 -38.84 15.48
C THR A 689 -1.51 -39.96 15.64
N ARG A 690 -1.78 -40.73 14.57
CA ARG A 690 -2.67 -41.89 14.61
C ARG A 690 -2.14 -42.98 15.53
N SER A 691 -0.85 -43.34 15.45
CA SER A 691 -0.25 -44.37 16.29
C SER A 691 -0.32 -44.00 17.78
N ALA A 692 -0.07 -42.74 18.12
CA ALA A 692 -0.15 -42.23 19.49
C ALA A 692 -1.60 -42.28 20.03
N ILE A 693 -2.58 -41.82 19.26
CA ILE A 693 -4.00 -41.86 19.66
C ILE A 693 -4.50 -43.32 19.80
N ARG A 694 -4.11 -44.23 18.90
CA ARG A 694 -4.41 -45.66 19.00
C ARG A 694 -3.80 -46.29 20.26
N ALA A 695 -2.53 -45.98 20.54
CA ALA A 695 -1.87 -46.41 21.76
C ALA A 695 -2.63 -45.95 23.02
N ALA A 696 -3.05 -44.69 23.07
CA ALA A 696 -3.84 -44.12 24.18
C ALA A 696 -5.26 -44.71 24.32
N MET A 697 -5.83 -45.28 23.26
CA MET A 697 -7.09 -46.04 23.34
C MET A 697 -6.88 -47.54 23.66
N GLY A 698 -5.63 -47.98 23.80
CA GLY A 698 -5.28 -49.38 24.02
C GLY A 698 -5.42 -50.27 22.77
N VAL A 699 -5.26 -49.69 21.58
CA VAL A 699 -5.36 -50.36 20.27
C VAL A 699 -3.97 -50.49 19.64
N GLY A 700 -3.66 -51.69 19.12
CA GLY A 700 -2.36 -51.99 18.48
C GLY A 700 -1.36 -52.70 19.39
N SER A 701 -0.14 -52.91 18.87
CA SER A 701 0.93 -53.65 19.55
C SER A 701 1.61 -52.86 20.68
N ASP A 702 1.65 -51.53 20.57
CA ASP A 702 2.26 -50.61 21.53
C ASP A 702 1.17 -49.82 22.29
N LYS A 703 0.32 -50.57 22.97
CA LYS A 703 -0.82 -50.04 23.74
C LYS A 703 -0.38 -49.43 25.07
N LEU A 704 -0.90 -48.24 25.39
CA LEU A 704 -0.78 -47.66 26.74
C LEU A 704 -1.73 -48.36 27.72
N PRO A 705 -1.41 -48.39 29.02
CA PRO A 705 -2.21 -49.07 30.05
C PRO A 705 -3.49 -48.29 30.48
N VAL A 706 -4.13 -47.60 29.54
CA VAL A 706 -5.31 -46.75 29.79
C VAL A 706 -6.56 -47.64 29.96
N GLN A 707 -7.03 -47.76 31.20
CA GLN A 707 -8.21 -48.54 31.56
C GLN A 707 -9.49 -47.90 31.02
N TRP A 708 -9.65 -46.60 31.25
CA TRP A 708 -10.84 -45.80 30.96
C TRP A 708 -10.86 -45.24 29.54
N ALA A 709 -10.21 -45.93 28.60
CA ALA A 709 -10.03 -45.50 27.21
C ALA A 709 -11.34 -45.29 26.44
N SER A 710 -12.46 -45.87 26.87
CA SER A 710 -13.74 -45.78 26.15
C SER A 710 -14.44 -44.43 26.29
N SER A 711 -14.11 -43.68 27.36
CA SER A 711 -14.71 -42.37 27.67
C SER A 711 -13.90 -41.15 27.19
N ALA A 712 -12.80 -41.39 26.49
CA ALA A 712 -11.99 -40.36 25.84
C ALA A 712 -12.43 -40.15 24.38
N VAL A 713 -12.55 -38.88 23.98
CA VAL A 713 -12.77 -38.48 22.58
C VAL A 713 -11.72 -37.44 22.22
N PHE A 714 -10.91 -37.74 21.21
CA PHE A 714 -9.76 -36.93 20.79
C PHE A 714 -10.15 -35.96 19.67
N ALA A 715 -10.03 -34.65 19.91
CA ALA A 715 -10.23 -33.61 18.92
C ALA A 715 -8.89 -33.24 18.25
N VAL A 716 -8.83 -33.32 16.91
CA VAL A 716 -7.58 -33.20 16.13
C VAL A 716 -7.72 -32.16 15.01
N VAL A 717 -6.69 -31.35 14.83
CA VAL A 717 -6.63 -30.33 13.77
C VAL A 717 -6.33 -30.94 12.39
N ASN A 718 -6.97 -30.42 11.35
CA ASN A 718 -6.68 -30.75 9.96
C ASN A 718 -5.40 -30.03 9.49
N THR A 719 -4.45 -30.76 8.91
CA THR A 719 -3.11 -30.23 8.54
C THR A 719 -3.16 -29.07 7.54
N GLN A 720 -4.12 -29.06 6.60
CA GLN A 720 -4.23 -27.98 5.62
C GLN A 720 -4.85 -26.73 6.26
N ARG A 721 -6.00 -26.88 6.93
CA ARG A 721 -6.67 -25.76 7.61
C ARG A 721 -5.84 -25.18 8.77
N ARG A 722 -4.97 -25.98 9.40
CA ARG A 722 -3.94 -25.54 10.37
C ARG A 722 -3.05 -24.41 9.82
N ARG A 723 -2.70 -24.41 8.53
CA ARG A 723 -1.88 -23.35 7.92
C ARG A 723 -2.63 -22.01 7.91
N ASN A 724 -3.91 -22.04 7.54
CA ASN A 724 -4.77 -20.85 7.51
C ASN A 724 -5.03 -20.32 8.94
N ALA A 725 -5.24 -21.22 9.92
CA ALA A 725 -5.35 -20.84 11.32
C ALA A 725 -4.05 -20.19 11.85
N ARG A 726 -2.88 -20.77 11.55
CA ARG A 726 -1.58 -20.17 11.88
C ARG A 726 -1.43 -18.75 11.32
N ALA A 727 -1.77 -18.52 10.05
CA ALA A 727 -1.74 -17.17 9.46
C ALA A 727 -2.65 -16.19 10.21
N ALA A 728 -3.91 -16.56 10.46
CA ALA A 728 -4.85 -15.69 11.18
C ALA A 728 -4.44 -15.41 12.65
N VAL A 729 -3.75 -16.36 13.31
CA VAL A 729 -3.14 -16.13 14.63
C VAL A 729 -1.97 -15.15 14.53
N THR A 730 -1.08 -15.30 13.54
CA THR A 730 0.01 -14.34 13.28
C THR A 730 -0.54 -12.92 13.07
N ASP A 731 -1.65 -12.78 12.34
CA ASP A 731 -2.30 -11.49 12.09
C ASP A 731 -2.89 -10.88 13.37
N TYR A 732 -3.51 -11.70 14.23
CA TYR A 732 -4.02 -11.24 15.54
C TYR A 732 -2.89 -10.82 16.50
N VAL A 733 -1.79 -11.57 16.56
CA VAL A 733 -0.60 -11.19 17.35
C VAL A 733 0.01 -9.89 16.83
N ALA A 734 0.14 -9.74 15.50
CA ALA A 734 0.64 -8.53 14.87
C ALA A 734 -0.26 -7.32 15.17
N TRP A 735 -1.59 -7.40 14.98
CA TRP A 735 -2.50 -6.32 15.33
C TRP A 735 -2.53 -6.01 16.83
N SER A 736 -2.27 -6.99 17.70
CA SER A 736 -2.13 -6.75 19.13
C SER A 736 -0.88 -5.91 19.43
N ARG A 737 0.27 -6.26 18.85
CA ARG A 737 1.51 -5.45 18.90
C ARG A 737 1.33 -4.04 18.32
N VAL A 738 0.53 -3.86 17.26
CA VAL A 738 0.22 -2.53 16.69
C VAL A 738 -0.57 -1.68 17.68
N VAL A 739 -1.67 -2.20 18.25
CA VAL A 739 -2.46 -1.49 19.27
C VAL A 739 -1.64 -1.19 20.53
N ASP A 740 -0.65 -2.02 20.84
CA ASP A 740 0.24 -1.79 21.97
C ASP A 740 1.40 -0.80 21.70
N ASN A 741 1.61 -0.38 20.45
CA ASN A 741 2.67 0.53 20.04
C ASN A 741 2.48 1.96 20.60
N ALA A 742 3.58 2.59 21.03
CA ALA A 742 3.56 3.93 21.61
C ALA A 742 3.07 5.02 20.63
N ALA A 743 3.33 4.89 19.33
CA ALA A 743 2.84 5.82 18.32
C ALA A 743 1.30 5.74 18.18
N VAL A 744 0.76 4.51 18.12
CA VAL A 744 -0.70 4.26 18.04
C VAL A 744 -1.40 4.70 19.33
N LYS A 745 -0.78 4.50 20.50
CA LYS A 745 -1.33 4.95 21.79
C LYS A 745 -1.34 6.48 21.96
N ALA A 746 -0.58 7.22 21.16
CA ALA A 746 -0.48 8.68 21.21
C ALA A 746 -1.42 9.40 20.21
N ASP A 747 -2.06 8.68 19.30
CA ASP A 747 -2.97 9.21 18.27
C ASP A 747 -4.35 8.53 18.41
N ASP A 748 -5.37 9.30 18.79
CA ASP A 748 -6.70 8.74 19.10
C ASP A 748 -7.42 8.14 17.89
N ASP A 749 -7.16 8.63 16.67
CA ASP A 749 -7.75 8.07 15.44
C ASP A 749 -7.10 6.71 15.12
N MET A 750 -5.76 6.64 15.13
CA MET A 750 -5.02 5.38 14.94
C MET A 750 -5.37 4.33 16.01
N LYS A 751 -5.61 4.78 17.25
CA LYS A 751 -6.00 3.95 18.40
C LYS A 751 -7.39 3.34 18.25
N VAL A 752 -8.35 4.09 17.71
CA VAL A 752 -9.70 3.57 17.42
C VAL A 752 -9.64 2.57 16.26
N GLU A 753 -9.08 2.96 15.11
CA GLU A 753 -9.01 2.05 13.95
C GLU A 753 -8.18 0.80 14.26
N GLY A 754 -7.03 0.93 14.92
CA GLY A 754 -6.20 -0.20 15.32
C GLY A 754 -6.94 -1.19 16.23
N ALA A 755 -7.78 -0.69 17.15
CA ALA A 755 -8.61 -1.53 18.01
C ALA A 755 -9.69 -2.29 17.21
N GLU A 756 -10.31 -1.65 16.20
CA GLU A 756 -11.25 -2.30 15.28
C GLU A 756 -10.56 -3.39 14.43
N LYS A 757 -9.39 -3.09 13.85
CA LYS A 757 -8.59 -4.06 13.05
C LYS A 757 -8.21 -5.27 13.89
N ARG A 758 -7.74 -5.06 15.14
CA ARG A 758 -7.45 -6.14 16.11
C ARG A 758 -8.69 -6.95 16.46
N SER A 759 -9.86 -6.32 16.61
CA SER A 759 -11.13 -7.01 16.88
C SER A 759 -11.58 -7.88 15.69
N ALA A 760 -11.47 -7.34 14.47
CA ALA A 760 -11.74 -8.09 13.24
C ALA A 760 -10.77 -9.28 13.07
N ALA A 761 -9.47 -9.07 13.26
CA ALA A 761 -8.46 -10.13 13.23
C ALA A 761 -8.74 -11.23 14.26
N ARG A 762 -9.13 -10.85 15.50
CA ARG A 762 -9.53 -11.81 16.54
C ARG A 762 -10.70 -12.68 16.10
N LYS A 763 -11.72 -12.11 15.43
CA LYS A 763 -12.85 -12.88 14.90
C LYS A 763 -12.44 -13.82 13.77
N VAL A 764 -11.64 -13.35 12.81
CA VAL A 764 -11.12 -14.18 11.71
C VAL A 764 -10.27 -15.34 12.24
N MET A 765 -9.46 -15.09 13.26
CA MET A 765 -8.69 -16.11 13.98
C MET A 765 -9.60 -17.12 14.70
N ASP A 766 -10.56 -16.67 15.51
CA ASP A 766 -11.48 -17.56 16.23
C ASP A 766 -12.25 -18.49 15.25
N ASP A 767 -12.74 -17.94 14.13
CA ASP A 767 -13.38 -18.70 13.04
C ASP A 767 -12.41 -19.70 12.38
N ALA A 768 -11.17 -19.28 12.07
CA ALA A 768 -10.18 -20.12 11.42
C ALA A 768 -9.72 -21.28 12.31
N VAL A 769 -9.55 -21.05 13.62
CA VAL A 769 -9.21 -22.09 14.60
C VAL A 769 -10.35 -23.10 14.75
N ARG A 770 -11.61 -22.64 14.90
CA ARG A 770 -12.79 -23.54 14.93
C ARG A 770 -12.87 -24.40 13.67
N ARG A 771 -12.73 -23.79 12.48
CA ARG A 771 -12.75 -24.49 11.18
C ARG A 771 -11.58 -25.46 10.97
N ALA A 772 -10.45 -25.27 11.66
CA ALA A 772 -9.30 -26.16 11.55
C ALA A 772 -9.46 -27.47 12.33
N TYR A 773 -10.14 -27.45 13.47
CA TYR A 773 -10.48 -28.65 14.25
C TYR A 773 -11.68 -29.38 13.67
N GLN A 774 -11.44 -30.22 12.65
CA GLN A 774 -12.48 -30.97 11.96
C GLN A 774 -12.60 -32.43 12.40
N HIS A 775 -11.59 -33.03 13.01
CA HIS A 775 -11.54 -34.48 13.22
C HIS A 775 -11.81 -34.83 14.69
N ILE A 776 -12.62 -35.86 14.92
CA ILE A 776 -12.76 -36.55 16.21
C ILE A 776 -12.40 -38.02 16.07
N VAL A 777 -11.72 -38.57 17.08
CA VAL A 777 -11.39 -40.00 17.19
C VAL A 777 -11.88 -40.54 18.52
N TYR A 778 -12.50 -41.71 18.52
CA TYR A 778 -13.03 -42.35 19.72
C TYR A 778 -12.91 -43.88 19.63
N LEU A 779 -12.99 -44.53 20.79
CA LEU A 779 -12.93 -45.99 20.90
C LEU A 779 -14.31 -46.62 20.67
N GLY A 780 -14.42 -47.42 19.62
CA GLY A 780 -15.63 -48.18 19.23
C GLY A 780 -15.39 -49.68 19.12
N ARG A 781 -16.45 -50.43 18.76
CA ARG A 781 -16.38 -51.88 18.51
C ARG A 781 -15.53 -52.19 17.26
N GLY A 782 -14.85 -53.33 17.27
CA GLY A 782 -14.10 -53.83 16.11
C GLY A 782 -14.99 -54.29 14.96
N ASP A 783 -14.40 -54.36 13.76
CA ASP A 783 -15.09 -54.78 12.55
C ASP A 783 -15.26 -56.31 12.58
N GLY A 784 -16.45 -56.75 12.97
CA GLY A 784 -16.76 -58.11 13.42
C GLY A 784 -17.59 -58.16 14.71
N GLY A 785 -17.74 -57.02 15.41
CA GLY A 785 -18.59 -56.88 16.60
C GLY A 785 -17.84 -57.00 17.93
N GLU A 786 -16.74 -57.75 17.96
CA GLU A 786 -15.86 -57.91 19.12
C GLU A 786 -14.61 -57.01 19.04
N GLY A 787 -13.94 -56.80 20.18
CA GLY A 787 -12.65 -56.09 20.26
C GLY A 787 -12.72 -54.56 20.33
N ARG A 788 -11.54 -53.96 20.51
CA ARG A 788 -11.29 -52.50 20.53
C ARG A 788 -10.85 -52.03 19.14
N ALA A 789 -11.51 -51.01 18.58
CA ALA A 789 -11.07 -50.34 17.36
C ALA A 789 -11.21 -48.82 17.46
N ASP A 790 -10.27 -48.10 16.85
CA ASP A 790 -10.35 -46.67 16.60
C ASP A 790 -11.40 -46.36 15.53
N LYS A 791 -12.30 -45.42 15.81
CA LYS A 791 -13.27 -44.87 14.86
C LYS A 791 -13.05 -43.36 14.75
N GLU A 792 -13.00 -42.86 13.52
CA GLU A 792 -12.81 -41.44 13.19
C GLU A 792 -14.09 -40.87 12.57
N PHE A 793 -14.40 -39.61 12.88
CA PHE A 793 -15.38 -38.82 12.14
C PHE A 793 -14.79 -37.44 11.81
N ARG A 794 -15.14 -36.89 10.63
CA ARG A 794 -14.72 -35.56 10.18
C ARG A 794 -15.95 -34.67 9.96
N PHE A 795 -15.96 -33.52 10.62
CA PHE A 795 -16.93 -32.45 10.36
C PHE A 795 -16.64 -31.77 9.02
N GLU A 796 -17.63 -31.77 8.12
CA GLU A 796 -17.52 -31.14 6.80
C GLU A 796 -18.14 -29.74 6.75
N GLN A 797 -19.09 -29.43 7.65
CA GLN A 797 -19.79 -28.15 7.69
C GLN A 797 -18.99 -27.09 8.47
N ASP A 798 -18.86 -25.87 7.92
CA ASP A 798 -18.02 -24.81 8.51
C ASP A 798 -18.57 -24.15 9.80
N ASN A 799 -19.77 -24.55 10.24
CA ASN A 799 -20.35 -24.24 11.55
C ASN A 799 -20.12 -25.35 12.60
N GLN A 800 -19.51 -26.49 12.22
CA GLN A 800 -19.21 -27.61 13.11
C GLN A 800 -17.70 -27.64 13.42
N SER A 801 -17.36 -27.96 14.67
CA SER A 801 -15.96 -28.02 15.13
C SER A 801 -15.80 -29.06 16.22
N ALA A 802 -14.66 -29.77 16.20
CA ALA A 802 -14.26 -30.72 17.24
C ALA A 802 -13.90 -30.04 18.57
N LEU A 803 -13.83 -28.69 18.63
CA LEU A 803 -13.67 -27.93 19.86
C LEU A 803 -14.99 -27.70 20.62
N ASP A 804 -16.15 -27.90 19.99
CA ASP A 804 -17.43 -27.77 20.69
C ASP A 804 -17.94 -29.11 21.20
N GLY A 805 -17.83 -29.33 22.52
CA GLY A 805 -18.25 -30.58 23.15
C GLY A 805 -19.73 -30.92 22.97
N SER A 806 -20.59 -29.93 22.69
CA SER A 806 -22.02 -30.15 22.41
C SER A 806 -22.23 -30.70 21.00
N ILE A 807 -21.53 -30.13 20.01
CA ILE A 807 -21.55 -30.61 18.61
C ILE A 807 -20.91 -32.01 18.53
N VAL A 808 -19.80 -32.23 19.23
CA VAL A 808 -19.15 -33.55 19.33
C VAL A 808 -20.07 -34.56 20.00
N TRP A 809 -20.70 -34.24 21.12
CA TRP A 809 -21.61 -35.16 21.81
C TRP A 809 -22.85 -35.51 20.98
N ALA A 810 -23.44 -34.53 20.27
CA ALA A 810 -24.55 -34.78 19.34
C ALA A 810 -24.12 -35.69 18.18
N LYS A 811 -22.94 -35.45 17.58
CA LYS A 811 -22.42 -36.28 16.49
C LYS A 811 -22.10 -37.71 16.95
N LEU A 812 -21.66 -37.89 18.19
CA LEU A 812 -21.45 -39.21 18.78
C LEU A 812 -22.77 -39.95 19.07
N LYS A 813 -23.89 -39.22 19.29
CA LYS A 813 -25.22 -39.83 19.47
C LYS A 813 -25.71 -40.40 18.15
N ASP A 814 -25.56 -39.67 17.04
CA ASP A 814 -25.84 -40.18 15.69
C ASP A 814 -25.02 -41.45 15.36
N LEU A 815 -23.82 -41.57 15.94
CA LEU A 815 -22.89 -42.69 15.77
C LEU A 815 -23.05 -43.79 16.84
N GLY A 816 -24.09 -43.70 17.69
CA GLY A 816 -24.41 -44.70 18.72
C GLY A 816 -23.42 -44.78 19.89
N LYS A 817 -22.53 -43.78 20.06
CA LYS A 817 -21.47 -43.77 21.09
C LYS A 817 -21.84 -42.98 22.34
N THR A 818 -22.81 -42.07 22.28
CA THR A 818 -23.34 -41.29 23.42
C THR A 818 -24.87 -41.37 23.44
N VAL A 819 -25.49 -41.04 24.59
CA VAL A 819 -26.93 -40.81 24.71
C VAL A 819 -27.21 -39.34 25.04
N GLY A 820 -28.39 -38.81 24.72
CA GLY A 820 -28.78 -37.46 25.11
C GLY A 820 -29.06 -37.34 26.60
N VAL A 821 -29.06 -36.10 27.10
CA VAL A 821 -29.31 -35.79 28.51
C VAL A 821 -30.71 -36.24 28.92
N GLY A 822 -30.79 -37.17 29.88
CA GLY A 822 -32.07 -37.75 30.33
C GLY A 822 -32.65 -38.85 29.43
N GLU A 823 -32.03 -39.18 28.28
CA GLU A 823 -32.57 -40.16 27.32
C GLU A 823 -32.23 -41.62 27.68
N PHE A 824 -31.34 -41.85 28.64
CA PHE A 824 -31.02 -43.22 29.09
C PHE A 824 -32.16 -43.76 29.95
N THR A 825 -32.71 -44.91 29.56
CA THR A 825 -33.91 -45.55 30.12
C THR A 825 -33.69 -47.04 30.34
N ALA A 826 -34.55 -47.71 31.10
CA ALA A 826 -34.53 -49.17 31.29
C ALA A 826 -34.33 -49.96 29.98
N LYS A 827 -35.08 -49.61 28.93
CA LYS A 827 -34.98 -50.26 27.61
C LYS A 827 -33.61 -50.06 26.95
N ALA A 828 -33.00 -48.88 27.12
CA ALA A 828 -31.67 -48.59 26.60
C ALA A 828 -30.57 -49.33 27.40
N LEU A 829 -30.75 -49.51 28.71
CA LEU A 829 -29.87 -50.31 29.55
C LEU A 829 -29.92 -51.79 29.13
N LEU A 830 -31.10 -52.40 29.11
CA LEU A 830 -31.30 -53.81 28.77
C LEU A 830 -30.81 -54.17 27.35
N HIS A 831 -30.86 -53.22 26.40
CA HIS A 831 -30.32 -53.43 25.05
C HIS A 831 -28.78 -53.41 24.96
N ASN A 832 -28.08 -52.90 25.99
CA ASN A 832 -26.61 -52.81 26.01
C ASN A 832 -25.93 -53.84 26.92
N LEU A 833 -26.67 -54.44 27.86
CA LEU A 833 -26.20 -55.58 28.65
C LEU A 833 -26.09 -56.84 27.78
N ALA A 834 -25.07 -57.66 28.04
CA ALA A 834 -25.00 -59.04 27.57
C ALA A 834 -25.28 -60.00 28.74
N ASP A 835 -25.62 -61.26 28.45
CA ASP A 835 -25.89 -62.30 29.46
C ASP A 835 -24.76 -62.40 30.50
N ALA A 836 -23.50 -62.23 30.06
CA ALA A 836 -22.30 -62.23 30.88
C ALA A 836 -22.07 -60.94 31.72
N ASP A 837 -23.02 -60.01 31.75
CA ASP A 837 -23.01 -58.81 32.59
C ASP A 837 -23.96 -58.90 33.78
N TYR A 838 -24.99 -59.75 33.72
CA TYR A 838 -26.00 -59.89 34.78
C TYR A 838 -25.36 -60.36 36.10
N SER A 839 -24.65 -61.49 36.10
CA SER A 839 -24.03 -62.05 37.32
C SER A 839 -22.84 -61.25 37.89
N ARG A 840 -22.44 -60.12 37.29
CA ARG A 840 -21.29 -59.31 37.71
C ARG A 840 -21.60 -58.43 38.93
N PRO A 841 -20.57 -58.03 39.69
CA PRO A 841 -20.64 -56.90 40.61
C PRO A 841 -21.16 -55.63 39.91
N LEU A 842 -22.05 -54.88 40.57
CA LEU A 842 -22.69 -53.71 39.96
C LEU A 842 -21.71 -52.56 39.70
N ASP A 843 -20.63 -52.46 40.48
CA ASP A 843 -19.54 -51.52 40.24
C ASP A 843 -18.72 -51.87 38.97
N GLU A 844 -18.46 -53.16 38.71
CA GLU A 844 -17.94 -53.60 37.41
C GLU A 844 -18.89 -53.23 36.27
N VAL A 845 -20.20 -53.48 36.42
CA VAL A 845 -21.19 -53.21 35.37
C VAL A 845 -21.31 -51.72 35.07
N ARG A 846 -21.26 -50.85 36.09
CA ARG A 846 -21.12 -49.41 35.90
C ARG A 846 -19.84 -49.10 35.13
N ASP A 847 -18.72 -49.66 35.55
CA ASP A 847 -17.41 -49.28 35.03
C ASP A 847 -17.22 -49.66 33.55
N LEU A 848 -17.99 -50.64 33.03
CA LEU A 848 -18.13 -50.92 31.60
C LEU A 848 -18.46 -49.68 30.76
N PHE A 849 -19.29 -48.75 31.27
CA PHE A 849 -19.70 -47.54 30.54
C PHE A 849 -18.52 -46.58 30.27
N TRP A 850 -17.37 -46.75 30.96
CA TRP A 850 -16.15 -45.97 30.73
C TRP A 850 -14.95 -46.81 30.24
N ASN A 851 -14.95 -48.13 30.43
CA ASN A 851 -13.83 -49.01 30.01
C ASN A 851 -14.11 -49.84 28.73
N ALA A 852 -15.37 -50.10 28.38
CA ALA A 852 -15.76 -51.01 27.29
C ALA A 852 -16.21 -50.24 26.04
N PRO A 853 -15.74 -50.59 24.82
CA PRO A 853 -16.15 -49.92 23.58
C PRO A 853 -17.62 -50.15 23.19
N ARG A 854 -18.26 -51.16 23.79
CA ARG A 854 -19.61 -51.59 23.43
C ARG A 854 -20.72 -50.74 24.03
N MET A 855 -20.44 -50.05 25.13
CA MET A 855 -21.39 -49.25 25.91
C MET A 855 -21.41 -47.80 25.40
N PRO A 856 -22.57 -47.11 25.45
CA PRO A 856 -22.66 -45.68 25.20
C PRO A 856 -22.12 -44.87 26.40
N LEU A 857 -21.62 -43.66 26.15
CA LEU A 857 -21.25 -42.73 27.21
C LEU A 857 -22.48 -42.00 27.76
N LEU A 858 -22.62 -42.00 29.08
CA LEU A 858 -23.72 -41.37 29.82
C LEU A 858 -23.35 -39.92 30.20
N PRO A 859 -24.21 -38.92 29.93
CA PRO A 859 -23.91 -37.53 30.28
C PRO A 859 -24.05 -37.27 31.80
N GLY A 860 -25.05 -37.86 32.45
CA GLY A 860 -25.24 -37.81 33.92
C GLY A 860 -24.43 -38.87 34.68
N GLY A 861 -23.71 -39.76 33.98
CA GLY A 861 -22.92 -40.83 34.59
C GLY A 861 -23.76 -41.77 35.48
N ASP A 862 -23.27 -42.02 36.70
CA ASP A 862 -23.90 -42.86 37.72
C ASP A 862 -25.40 -42.53 37.93
N ALA A 863 -25.82 -41.26 37.81
CA ALA A 863 -27.22 -40.86 38.00
C ALA A 863 -28.16 -41.29 36.85
N ASP A 864 -27.67 -41.33 35.60
CA ASP A 864 -28.43 -41.89 34.48
C ASP A 864 -28.56 -43.42 34.63
N LEU A 865 -27.48 -44.09 35.07
CA LEU A 865 -27.49 -45.53 35.31
C LEU A 865 -28.42 -45.92 36.47
N GLN A 866 -28.37 -45.19 37.59
CA GLN A 866 -29.30 -45.35 38.72
C GLN A 866 -30.76 -45.24 38.28
N ARG A 867 -31.09 -44.22 37.47
CA ARG A 867 -32.46 -44.04 36.93
C ARG A 867 -32.87 -45.23 36.06
N ALA A 868 -32.03 -45.64 35.11
CA ALA A 868 -32.35 -46.73 34.19
C ALA A 868 -32.48 -48.11 34.88
N ILE A 869 -31.67 -48.39 35.91
CA ILE A 869 -31.83 -49.61 36.73
C ILE A 869 -33.14 -49.54 37.53
N PHE A 870 -33.44 -48.40 38.15
CA PHE A 870 -34.67 -48.21 38.93
C PHE A 870 -35.93 -48.39 38.07
N GLU A 871 -35.96 -47.82 36.87
CA GLU A 871 -37.01 -48.06 35.87
C GLU A 871 -37.14 -49.55 35.49
N ALA A 872 -36.02 -50.26 35.33
CA ALA A 872 -36.01 -51.68 34.95
C ALA A 872 -36.52 -52.60 36.08
N VAL A 873 -36.21 -52.26 37.33
CA VAL A 873 -36.70 -52.95 38.53
C VAL A 873 -38.18 -52.68 38.76
N LEU A 874 -38.63 -51.41 38.68
CA LEU A 874 -40.05 -51.06 38.81
C LEU A 874 -40.94 -51.67 37.72
N SER A 875 -40.39 -51.92 36.53
CA SER A 875 -41.11 -52.58 35.42
C SER A 875 -40.99 -54.10 35.42
N GLY A 876 -40.33 -54.71 36.43
CA GLY A 876 -40.18 -56.16 36.55
C GLY A 876 -39.32 -56.79 35.45
N GLN A 877 -38.47 -56.00 34.76
CA GLN A 877 -37.62 -56.45 33.65
C GLN A 877 -36.21 -56.87 34.10
N LEU A 878 -35.86 -56.55 35.35
CA LEU A 878 -34.57 -56.81 35.97
C LEU A 878 -34.77 -56.86 37.50
N THR A 879 -34.03 -57.72 38.21
CA THR A 879 -34.03 -57.76 39.67
C THR A 879 -32.65 -57.38 40.22
N LEU A 880 -32.61 -56.71 41.38
CA LEU A 880 -31.35 -56.40 42.08
C LEU A 880 -31.12 -57.45 43.16
N VAL A 881 -29.97 -58.12 43.15
CA VAL A 881 -29.66 -59.24 44.04
C VAL A 881 -28.35 -58.98 44.80
N GLY A 882 -28.32 -59.32 46.09
CA GLY A 882 -27.10 -59.25 46.91
C GLY A 882 -26.17 -60.44 46.73
N ASP A 883 -24.94 -60.36 47.24
CA ASP A 883 -24.00 -61.51 47.28
C ASP A 883 -24.54 -62.73 48.06
N ASP A 884 -25.52 -62.52 48.94
CA ASP A 884 -26.26 -63.54 49.68
C ASP A 884 -27.41 -64.18 48.87
N GLY A 885 -27.58 -63.80 47.60
CA GLY A 885 -28.64 -64.29 46.72
C GLY A 885 -30.03 -63.72 47.03
N THR A 886 -30.15 -62.76 47.96
CA THR A 886 -31.43 -62.16 48.33
C THR A 886 -31.76 -60.95 47.44
N GLU A 887 -33.03 -60.84 47.04
CA GLU A 887 -33.52 -59.70 46.26
C GLU A 887 -33.57 -58.42 47.11
N ARG A 888 -33.19 -57.29 46.49
CA ARG A 888 -33.01 -55.99 47.13
C ARG A 888 -34.02 -54.99 46.58
N VAL A 889 -35.16 -54.89 47.27
CA VAL A 889 -36.20 -53.89 47.00
C VAL A 889 -35.64 -52.48 47.24
N VAL A 890 -35.84 -51.59 46.26
CA VAL A 890 -35.41 -50.18 46.30
C VAL A 890 -36.61 -49.26 46.03
N THR A 891 -36.71 -48.13 46.72
CA THR A 891 -37.86 -47.21 46.61
C THR A 891 -37.54 -45.93 45.83
N LYS A 892 -36.25 -45.62 45.63
CA LYS A 892 -35.76 -44.49 44.83
C LYS A 892 -34.48 -44.87 44.08
N ALA A 893 -34.28 -44.31 42.89
CA ALA A 893 -33.06 -44.52 42.10
C ALA A 893 -31.75 -44.22 42.86
N SER A 894 -31.75 -43.21 43.75
CA SER A 894 -30.61 -42.84 44.58
C SER A 894 -30.22 -43.88 45.64
N GLU A 895 -31.11 -44.82 45.96
CA GLU A 895 -30.87 -45.91 46.91
C GLU A 895 -30.08 -47.06 46.26
N ILE A 896 -29.96 -47.07 44.91
CA ILE A 896 -29.17 -48.04 44.15
C ILE A 896 -27.69 -47.64 44.21
N GLY A 897 -26.91 -48.35 45.02
CA GLY A 897 -25.46 -48.20 45.10
C GLY A 897 -24.74 -48.76 43.86
N VAL A 898 -24.76 -48.03 42.74
CA VAL A 898 -24.08 -48.42 41.47
C VAL A 898 -22.55 -48.48 41.58
N GLY A 899 -21.98 -48.16 42.74
CA GLY A 899 -20.59 -48.39 43.09
C GLY A 899 -20.37 -49.50 44.13
N SER A 900 -21.36 -50.36 44.38
CA SER A 900 -21.23 -51.49 45.30
C SER A 900 -20.84 -52.78 44.56
N ALA A 901 -19.79 -53.44 45.02
CA ALA A 901 -19.39 -54.76 44.54
C ALA A 901 -20.35 -55.88 44.99
N SER A 902 -21.21 -55.61 45.98
CA SER A 902 -22.12 -56.60 46.59
C SER A 902 -23.54 -56.61 46.06
N LEU A 903 -23.80 -55.86 44.98
CA LEU A 903 -25.05 -55.88 44.23
C LEU A 903 -24.81 -56.46 42.84
N ARG A 904 -25.80 -57.16 42.28
CA ARG A 904 -25.77 -57.83 40.97
C ARG A 904 -27.11 -57.64 40.26
N LEU A 905 -27.13 -57.75 38.93
CA LEU A 905 -28.34 -57.60 38.12
C LEU A 905 -28.83 -58.98 37.69
N ALA A 906 -30.01 -59.43 38.10
CA ALA A 906 -30.54 -60.72 37.70
C ALA A 906 -31.71 -60.60 36.72
N HIS A 907 -31.97 -61.68 35.97
CA HIS A 907 -33.19 -61.81 35.19
C HIS A 907 -34.40 -62.03 36.12
N PRO A 908 -35.61 -61.58 35.73
CA PRO A 908 -36.84 -61.92 36.43
C PRO A 908 -37.04 -63.45 36.48
N SER A 909 -37.46 -63.96 37.65
CA SER A 909 -37.68 -65.40 37.84
C SER A 909 -39.06 -65.82 37.31
N GLU A 910 -39.10 -66.77 36.37
CA GLU A 910 -40.35 -67.44 35.99
C GLU A 910 -40.79 -68.40 37.11
N VAL A 911 -42.10 -68.43 37.43
CA VAL A 911 -42.65 -69.23 38.54
C VAL A 911 -43.91 -69.99 38.14
N GLY A 912 -43.92 -71.29 38.44
CA GLY A 912 -45.09 -72.19 38.43
C GLY A 912 -44.68 -73.66 38.31
N PRO A 913 -45.55 -74.65 38.59
CA PRO A 913 -46.92 -74.56 39.12
C PRO A 913 -47.07 -75.17 40.54
N GLU A 914 -48.30 -75.25 41.05
CA GLU A 914 -48.67 -75.89 42.35
C GLU A 914 -48.55 -77.43 42.35
N PRO A 915 -48.66 -78.07 43.54
CA PRO A 915 -49.93 -78.78 43.83
C PRO A 915 -50.42 -78.80 45.31
N SER A 916 -51.76 -78.75 45.49
CA SER A 916 -52.69 -79.50 46.39
C SER A 916 -52.15 -80.31 47.61
N GLU A 917 -52.86 -80.54 48.75
CA GLU A 917 -54.32 -80.46 49.07
C GLU A 917 -54.60 -80.55 50.61
N GLY A 918 -55.85 -80.29 51.06
CA GLY A 918 -56.41 -80.63 52.40
C GLY A 918 -56.74 -79.42 53.32
N LEU A 919 -58.00 -79.01 53.53
CA LEU A 919 -59.05 -79.56 54.43
C LEU A 919 -58.73 -79.41 55.94
N GLU A 920 -59.53 -78.78 56.82
CA GLU A 920 -60.88 -78.14 56.76
C GLU A 920 -60.89 -76.87 57.69
N SER A 921 -61.94 -76.08 57.99
CA SER A 921 -63.41 -76.21 57.89
C SER A 921 -64.15 -74.85 57.67
N GLY A 922 -65.50 -74.86 57.62
CA GLY A 922 -66.38 -73.67 57.63
C GLY A 922 -66.85 -73.22 59.04
N PRO A 923 -67.93 -72.39 59.19
CA PRO A 923 -68.97 -72.01 58.20
C PRO A 923 -69.27 -70.50 58.01
N GLN A 924 -70.14 -70.16 57.06
CA GLN A 924 -70.75 -68.82 56.83
C GLN A 924 -72.10 -68.63 57.58
N PRO A 925 -72.71 -67.41 57.55
CA PRO A 925 -73.76 -67.16 56.54
C PRO A 925 -73.76 -65.75 55.90
N GLY A 926 -74.49 -65.57 54.78
CA GLY A 926 -74.90 -64.27 54.18
C GLY A 926 -76.25 -63.74 54.74
N PRO A 927 -77.01 -62.84 54.07
CA PRO A 927 -76.94 -62.45 52.64
C PRO A 927 -77.09 -60.93 52.31
N GLU A 928 -77.16 -60.61 51.00
CA GLU A 928 -77.94 -59.58 50.24
C GLU A 928 -78.59 -58.35 50.97
N LEU A 929 -78.73 -57.12 50.40
CA LEU A 929 -78.92 -56.64 49.01
C LEU A 929 -78.34 -55.20 48.79
N GLY A 930 -78.47 -54.61 47.58
CA GLY A 930 -77.90 -53.29 47.16
C GLY A 930 -78.65 -52.01 47.62
N PRO A 931 -78.43 -50.80 47.02
CA PRO A 931 -77.98 -50.52 45.64
C PRO A 931 -76.81 -49.49 45.47
N GLU A 932 -76.53 -49.10 44.22
CA GLU A 932 -75.61 -48.03 43.77
C GLU A 932 -76.17 -46.61 44.04
N PRO A 933 -75.35 -45.51 44.09
CA PRO A 933 -74.75 -44.94 42.86
C PRO A 933 -73.31 -44.37 43.00
N GLY A 934 -72.65 -44.18 41.84
CA GLY A 934 -71.23 -43.84 41.72
C GLY A 934 -70.70 -42.48 42.17
N GLY A 935 -69.37 -42.33 42.05
CA GLY A 935 -68.60 -41.11 42.31
C GLY A 935 -67.27 -41.10 41.53
N TYR A 936 -66.83 -39.91 41.10
CA TYR A 936 -65.57 -39.73 40.35
C TYR A 936 -64.35 -39.82 41.29
N GLY A 937 -63.31 -40.53 40.88
CA GLY A 937 -62.00 -40.51 41.56
C GLY A 937 -61.16 -39.32 41.12
N SER A 938 -60.67 -38.52 42.07
CA SER A 938 -59.77 -37.40 41.81
C SER A 938 -58.32 -37.86 41.62
N THR A 939 -57.61 -37.24 40.67
CA THR A 939 -56.14 -37.31 40.63
C THR A 939 -55.54 -36.61 41.85
N PRO A 940 -54.45 -37.12 42.45
CA PRO A 940 -53.80 -36.47 43.58
C PRO A 940 -52.96 -35.26 43.16
N ASP A 941 -52.99 -34.19 43.95
CA ASP A 941 -52.17 -33.00 43.73
C ASP A 941 -50.67 -33.30 43.93
N VAL A 942 -49.82 -32.72 43.08
CA VAL A 942 -48.36 -32.94 43.09
C VAL A 942 -47.62 -31.64 43.36
N GLN A 943 -46.81 -31.60 44.42
CA GLN A 943 -45.98 -30.44 44.75
C GLN A 943 -44.79 -30.31 43.78
N LEU A 944 -44.96 -29.51 42.72
CA LEU A 944 -43.90 -29.22 41.76
C LEU A 944 -42.92 -28.16 42.30
N LYS A 945 -41.64 -28.55 42.47
CA LYS A 945 -40.55 -27.63 42.83
C LYS A 945 -39.58 -27.43 41.67
N VAL A 946 -39.68 -26.30 40.99
CA VAL A 946 -38.79 -25.91 39.88
C VAL A 946 -37.62 -25.06 40.42
N SER A 947 -36.44 -25.18 39.81
CA SER A 947 -35.32 -24.28 40.05
C SER A 947 -34.55 -24.07 38.75
N LEU A 948 -34.46 -22.81 38.30
CA LEU A 948 -33.94 -22.44 37.00
C LEU A 948 -32.75 -21.51 37.14
N ASN A 949 -31.59 -21.95 36.65
CA ASN A 949 -30.39 -21.15 36.50
C ASN A 949 -29.93 -21.26 35.03
N THR A 950 -30.37 -20.33 34.19
CA THR A 950 -30.03 -20.30 32.76
C THR A 950 -29.73 -18.88 32.30
N ASN A 951 -28.71 -18.75 31.46
CA ASN A 951 -28.50 -17.55 30.67
C ASN A 951 -29.68 -17.35 29.69
N LEU A 952 -30.10 -16.09 29.51
CA LEU A 952 -31.23 -15.66 28.69
C LEU A 952 -30.80 -15.02 27.35
N GLU A 953 -29.51 -14.99 27.03
CA GLU A 953 -29.01 -14.54 25.72
C GLU A 953 -29.61 -15.35 24.56
N ASP A 954 -29.75 -16.67 24.73
CA ASP A 954 -30.46 -17.52 23.76
C ASP A 954 -31.96 -17.19 23.70
N VAL A 955 -32.48 -16.99 22.47
CA VAL A 955 -33.87 -16.59 22.25
C VAL A 955 -34.85 -17.72 22.57
N GLY A 956 -34.50 -18.98 22.28
CA GLY A 956 -35.35 -20.13 22.53
C GLY A 956 -35.55 -20.40 24.03
N ARG A 957 -34.46 -20.40 24.80
CA ARG A 957 -34.48 -20.51 26.28
C ARG A 957 -35.22 -19.35 26.92
N ARG A 958 -35.01 -18.13 26.42
CA ARG A 958 -35.74 -16.93 26.88
C ARG A 958 -37.25 -17.05 26.61
N SER A 959 -37.67 -17.51 25.43
CA SER A 959 -39.08 -17.79 25.15
C SER A 959 -39.64 -18.96 25.99
N ALA A 960 -38.85 -19.98 26.30
CA ALA A 960 -39.28 -21.07 27.18
C ALA A 960 -39.48 -20.61 28.64
N VAL A 961 -38.57 -19.77 29.16
CA VAL A 961 -38.70 -19.16 30.49
C VAL A 961 -39.91 -18.23 30.57
N PHE A 962 -40.19 -17.44 29.52
CA PHE A 962 -41.41 -16.63 29.49
C PHE A 962 -42.69 -17.49 29.48
N LYS A 963 -42.75 -18.54 28.64
CA LYS A 963 -43.89 -19.46 28.64
C LYS A 963 -44.14 -20.10 30.00
N LEU A 964 -43.10 -20.57 30.70
CA LEU A 964 -43.25 -21.13 32.05
C LEU A 964 -43.84 -20.11 33.05
N LEU A 965 -43.50 -18.82 32.91
CA LEU A 965 -44.07 -17.77 33.76
C LEU A 965 -45.52 -17.44 33.38
N ASP A 966 -45.87 -17.48 32.09
CA ASP A 966 -47.25 -17.31 31.60
C ASP A 966 -48.14 -18.50 32.03
N ASP A 967 -47.63 -19.74 31.93
CA ASP A 967 -48.32 -20.97 32.36
C ASP A 967 -48.54 -20.99 33.88
N LEU A 968 -47.56 -20.54 34.68
CA LEU A 968 -47.70 -20.38 36.13
C LEU A 968 -48.68 -19.26 36.50
N ALA A 969 -48.74 -18.18 35.73
CA ALA A 969 -49.73 -17.11 35.94
C ALA A 969 -51.15 -17.62 35.64
N ALA A 970 -51.34 -18.37 34.55
CA ALA A 970 -52.62 -18.98 34.20
C ALA A 970 -53.16 -19.93 35.28
N ALA A 971 -52.29 -20.75 35.89
CA ALA A 971 -52.66 -21.64 37.00
C ALA A 971 -53.09 -20.89 38.28
N VAL A 972 -52.54 -19.69 38.51
CA VAL A 972 -52.94 -18.82 39.63
C VAL A 972 -54.26 -18.11 39.33
N ASP A 973 -54.40 -17.51 38.15
CA ASP A 973 -55.62 -16.80 37.73
C ASP A 973 -56.83 -17.76 37.59
N GLY A 974 -56.60 -19.03 37.22
CA GLY A 974 -57.60 -20.09 37.19
C GLY A 974 -58.03 -20.63 38.55
N GLN A 975 -57.41 -20.18 39.66
CA GLN A 975 -57.56 -20.73 41.02
C GLN A 975 -57.12 -22.20 41.18
N GLU A 976 -56.30 -22.71 40.25
CA GLU A 976 -55.81 -24.10 40.27
C GLU A 976 -54.60 -24.27 41.23
N ALA A 977 -53.95 -23.18 41.64
CA ALA A 977 -52.84 -23.17 42.59
C ALA A 977 -53.25 -22.64 43.98
N SER A 978 -53.18 -23.50 45.01
CA SER A 978 -53.57 -23.17 46.39
C SER A 978 -52.49 -22.44 47.21
N HIS A 979 -51.22 -22.57 46.85
CA HIS A 979 -50.10 -21.80 47.40
C HIS A 979 -48.94 -21.77 46.40
N ILE A 980 -48.24 -20.64 46.31
CA ILE A 980 -47.08 -20.47 45.42
C ILE A 980 -45.92 -19.77 46.14
N GLN A 981 -44.70 -20.32 45.97
CA GLN A 981 -43.47 -19.79 46.54
C GLN A 981 -42.38 -19.80 45.47
N ILE A 982 -41.87 -18.63 45.11
CA ILE A 982 -40.84 -18.46 44.07
C ILE A 982 -39.66 -17.69 44.68
N SER A 983 -38.43 -18.12 44.36
CA SER A 983 -37.20 -17.37 44.66
C SER A 983 -36.50 -17.02 43.36
N VAL A 984 -36.28 -15.73 43.11
CA VAL A 984 -35.69 -15.20 41.88
C VAL A 984 -34.44 -14.42 42.21
N SER A 985 -33.35 -14.72 41.51
CA SER A 985 -32.11 -13.93 41.55
C SER A 985 -31.77 -13.52 40.12
N VAL A 986 -31.54 -12.23 39.90
CA VAL A 986 -31.30 -11.68 38.56
C VAL A 986 -30.31 -10.53 38.61
N VAL A 987 -29.35 -10.53 37.68
CA VAL A 987 -28.39 -9.44 37.51
C VAL A 987 -28.97 -8.46 36.49
N VAL A 988 -29.21 -7.22 36.91
CA VAL A 988 -29.73 -6.13 36.05
C VAL A 988 -29.04 -4.81 36.41
N PRO A 989 -28.97 -3.84 35.47
CA PRO A 989 -28.51 -2.49 35.78
C PRO A 989 -29.36 -1.87 36.89
N GLU A 990 -28.72 -1.11 37.79
CA GLU A 990 -29.29 -0.51 39.01
C GLU A 990 -30.68 0.13 38.81
N LYS A 991 -30.83 1.00 37.80
CA LYS A 991 -32.12 1.64 37.42
C LYS A 991 -33.25 0.69 36.99
N ARG A 992 -32.97 -0.60 36.80
CA ARG A 992 -33.99 -1.65 36.62
C ARG A 992 -34.24 -2.45 37.91
N ALA A 993 -33.28 -2.54 38.82
CA ALA A 993 -33.43 -3.22 40.10
C ALA A 993 -34.50 -2.53 40.97
N GLU A 994 -34.40 -1.21 41.16
CA GLU A 994 -35.38 -0.41 41.94
C GLU A 994 -36.83 -0.66 41.49
N ARG A 995 -37.04 -0.68 40.16
CA ARG A 995 -38.36 -0.86 39.53
C ARG A 995 -38.88 -2.32 39.60
N LEU A 996 -38.01 -3.27 39.92
CA LEU A 996 -38.39 -4.67 40.16
C LEU A 996 -38.67 -4.90 41.66
N SER A 997 -37.86 -4.35 42.57
CA SER A 997 -38.12 -4.38 44.02
C SER A 997 -39.49 -3.83 44.37
N GLY A 998 -39.83 -2.62 43.90
CA GLY A 998 -41.15 -2.02 44.15
C GLY A 998 -42.35 -2.79 43.54
N ARG A 999 -42.12 -3.74 42.63
CA ARG A 999 -43.16 -4.68 42.14
C ARG A 999 -43.25 -5.95 42.98
N ALA A 1000 -42.12 -6.46 43.48
CA ALA A 1000 -42.10 -7.62 44.38
C ALA A 1000 -42.71 -7.28 45.75
N GLU A 1001 -42.41 -6.10 46.29
CA GLU A 1001 -42.98 -5.59 47.55
C GLU A 1001 -44.50 -5.36 47.44
N ALA A 1002 -44.97 -4.83 46.31
CA ALA A 1002 -46.40 -4.70 46.02
C ALA A 1002 -47.13 -6.06 45.88
N ALA A 1003 -46.39 -7.16 45.66
CA ALA A 1003 -46.89 -8.53 45.66
C ALA A 1003 -46.69 -9.26 47.01
N GLY A 1004 -46.28 -8.55 48.07
CA GLY A 1004 -46.05 -9.10 49.41
C GLY A 1004 -44.70 -9.82 49.60
N GLY A 1005 -43.80 -9.75 48.63
CA GLY A 1005 -42.44 -10.28 48.72
C GLY A 1005 -41.48 -9.34 49.46
N SER A 1006 -40.38 -9.89 49.97
CA SER A 1006 -39.22 -9.12 50.45
C SER A 1006 -38.11 -9.16 49.40
N THR A 1007 -37.32 -8.09 49.29
CA THR A 1007 -36.18 -8.03 48.36
C THR A 1007 -34.89 -7.60 49.04
N SER A 1008 -33.77 -8.03 48.45
CA SER A 1008 -32.43 -7.58 48.80
C SER A 1008 -31.63 -7.41 47.52
N SER A 1009 -30.87 -6.32 47.41
CA SER A 1009 -29.90 -6.10 46.35
C SER A 1009 -28.48 -6.12 46.92
N THR A 1010 -27.51 -6.43 46.07
CA THR A 1010 -26.08 -6.41 46.41
C THR A 1010 -25.34 -5.95 45.16
N PRO A 1011 -24.49 -4.92 45.24
CA PRO A 1011 -23.59 -4.58 44.13
C PRO A 1011 -22.72 -5.77 43.76
N LEU A 1012 -22.46 -5.92 42.47
CA LEU A 1012 -21.49 -6.86 41.92
C LEU A 1012 -20.41 -6.01 41.23
N ASP A 1013 -19.18 -6.11 41.73
CA ASP A 1013 -17.98 -5.47 41.15
C ASP A 1013 -17.52 -6.15 39.85
#